data_AF-A0A534Q0N1-F1
#
_entry.id   AF-A0A534Q0N1-F1
#
_cell.length_a   1.000
_cell.length_b   1.000
_cell.length_c   1.000
_cell.angle_alpha   90.00
_cell.angle_beta   90.00
_cell.angle_gamma   90.00
#
_symmetry.space_group_name_H-M   'P 1'
#
loop_
_entity.id
_entity.type
_entity.pdbx_description
1 polymer ?
#
loop_
_entity_poly.entity_id
_entity_poly.type
_entity_poly.pdbx_seq_one_letter_code
_entity_poly.pdbx_strand_id
1 'polypeptide(L)'
;MPGTETETATAGPVRDATNDYLQSRWDEGVVRKLDLVERLVYRSNLLGADARITNTGGGNTSSKLTMKDPLTGEPTRVLWVKGSGGDLRTATRANFASLYLDRVVALQEIYARFEQRGPKTQAEDAMVGMYPHSTFDRNPTASSIDTPLHAYIPYAHVDHMHPVAVIAIATAADGPALTRAVYGDDVVWTDWQRPGFELGLKLQQICREHPNAKGVILGGHGLINWADDDRECYELTLELIRRAQEFLDSHRDGSPAFGGPRVAPLGAEERRRVLVELLPWLRGRVSTEQRQIATVESRDDVLAFVSSRDAQRLAELGTSCPDHFLRTKIKPLYVDWNPASHDVESLRSKLEAGLQQYRSDYVEYYHTHKRPDSPALRVSSPSVILVPAVGMIAFGKSKSESRVTAEFYAAAIGVMEGAERVSRYTALHRQEAFDIEYWLLEEAKLKRMPADKALDRHIAVVVGAGSGIGRALVSRLVADGASIAAIDINAEAARAAAAEVQTKVGMGIGVAGTGISGVGQVIGLAADMTNRAAVRRALEDVALAYGGLDEVIVTAGYYPTPDQKGSVPDAEWAKAFAINVTGPFLVADEAWRLWKAQGLTGSMVITTSVNAVVAKAGSLAYDTSKAAANHLVRELAVAFGPLVRVNGVAPATVVEGSSMFPRDRVIASLAKYKLSYDESESTATLRERLSEFYAERTLTRLPITLDDQVKAIVSLVDGTFRNTTGQIVNVDGGQPPAFLR
;
A
#
# COMPACT_ATOMS: atom_id res chain seq x y z
N MET A 1 -1.96 36.96 -32.19
CA MET A 1 -1.76 36.01 -33.31
C MET A 1 -0.65 35.05 -32.88
N PRO A 2 -0.88 33.73 -32.99
CA PRO A 2 -0.67 32.74 -31.93
C PRO A 2 0.69 32.00 -32.05
N GLY A 3 1.15 31.16 -31.11
CA GLY A 3 0.38 30.45 -30.08
C GLY A 3 1.21 29.91 -28.91
N THR A 4 0.46 29.68 -27.84
CA THR A 4 0.82 29.02 -26.59
C THR A 4 0.53 27.52 -26.73
N GLU A 5 1.55 26.68 -26.59
CA GLU A 5 1.38 25.23 -26.45
C GLU A 5 1.06 24.89 -24.99
N THR A 6 -0.13 24.33 -24.81
CA THR A 6 -0.68 23.83 -23.55
C THR A 6 -0.13 22.44 -23.20
N GLU A 7 0.19 22.30 -21.92
CA GLU A 7 0.43 21.11 -21.11
C GLU A 7 -0.15 19.78 -21.64
N THR A 8 0.73 18.79 -21.82
CA THR A 8 0.35 17.37 -21.79
C THR A 8 0.52 16.85 -20.37
N ALA A 9 -0.57 16.91 -19.60
CA ALA A 9 -0.72 16.09 -18.42
C ALA A 9 -0.62 14.62 -18.86
N THR A 10 0.38 13.90 -18.35
CA THR A 10 0.46 12.45 -18.47
C THR A 10 -0.69 11.85 -17.67
N ALA A 11 -1.83 11.68 -18.33
CA ALA A 11 -2.90 10.81 -17.89
C ALA A 11 -2.29 9.42 -17.67
N GLY A 12 -2.40 8.90 -16.44
CA GLY A 12 -2.30 7.45 -16.23
C GLY A 12 -3.30 6.74 -17.15
N PRO A 13 -3.09 5.45 -17.44
CA PRO A 13 -3.90 4.76 -18.44
C PRO A 13 -5.38 4.87 -18.07
N VAL A 14 -6.09 5.71 -18.83
CA VAL A 14 -7.54 5.64 -18.93
C VAL A 14 -7.81 4.22 -19.39
N ARG A 15 -8.52 3.43 -18.57
CA ARG A 15 -9.00 2.11 -19.02
C ARG A 15 -9.89 2.37 -20.22
N ASP A 16 -9.32 2.11 -21.39
CA ASP A 16 -10.00 2.20 -22.66
C ASP A 16 -11.20 1.25 -22.60
N ALA A 17 -12.41 1.79 -22.74
CA ALA A 17 -13.64 1.00 -22.74
C ALA A 17 -13.72 0.01 -23.92
N THR A 18 -12.69 -0.02 -24.76
CA THR A 18 -12.54 -0.88 -25.94
C THR A 18 -11.67 -2.12 -25.72
N ASN A 19 -11.00 -2.28 -24.57
CA ASN A 19 -10.14 -3.44 -24.31
C ASN A 19 -10.91 -4.53 -23.53
N ASP A 20 -11.44 -5.52 -24.25
CA ASP A 20 -12.10 -6.69 -23.65
C ASP A 20 -11.09 -7.44 -22.75
N TYR A 21 -11.25 -7.28 -21.44
CA TYR A 21 -10.35 -7.86 -20.45
C TYR A 21 -10.45 -9.39 -20.36
N LEU A 22 -11.49 -9.97 -20.96
CA LEU A 22 -11.69 -11.40 -21.08
C LEU A 22 -11.17 -11.94 -22.42
N GLN A 23 -10.52 -11.09 -23.23
CA GLN A 23 -9.76 -11.56 -24.38
C GLN A 23 -8.53 -12.33 -23.91
N SER A 24 -8.31 -13.52 -24.49
CA SER A 24 -7.13 -14.33 -24.21
C SER A 24 -5.86 -13.56 -24.54
N ARG A 25 -4.95 -13.47 -23.56
CA ARG A 25 -3.61 -12.89 -23.71
C ARG A 25 -2.53 -13.97 -23.80
N TRP A 26 -2.94 -15.21 -24.07
CA TRP A 26 -2.04 -16.34 -24.19
C TRP A 26 -1.13 -16.19 -25.41
N ASP A 27 0.17 -16.25 -25.20
CA ASP A 27 1.20 -16.11 -26.23
C ASP A 27 2.01 -17.41 -26.35
N GLU A 28 1.76 -18.14 -27.43
CA GLU A 28 2.48 -19.38 -27.78
C GLU A 28 4.00 -19.18 -27.92
N GLY A 29 4.43 -18.00 -28.37
CA GLY A 29 5.85 -17.66 -28.50
C GLY A 29 6.55 -17.49 -27.15
N VAL A 30 5.82 -17.05 -26.12
CA VAL A 30 6.30 -17.01 -24.73
C VAL A 30 6.30 -18.42 -24.15
N VAL A 31 5.18 -19.13 -24.23
CA VAL A 31 4.96 -20.45 -23.60
C VAL A 31 5.99 -21.49 -24.05
N ARG A 32 6.39 -21.51 -25.33
CA ARG A 32 7.42 -22.42 -25.86
C ARG A 32 8.79 -22.30 -25.18
N LYS A 33 9.05 -21.20 -24.48
CA LYS A 33 10.32 -20.94 -23.78
C LYS A 33 10.26 -21.24 -22.29
N LEU A 34 9.09 -21.59 -21.77
CA LEU A 34 8.84 -21.79 -20.35
C LEU A 34 8.82 -23.28 -19.99
N ASP A 35 9.36 -23.64 -18.84
CA ASP A 35 9.12 -24.96 -18.26
C ASP A 35 7.69 -25.10 -17.69
N LEU A 36 7.29 -26.31 -17.28
CA LEU A 36 5.92 -26.59 -16.83
C LEU A 36 5.48 -25.78 -15.60
N VAL A 37 6.40 -25.40 -14.72
CA VAL A 37 6.09 -24.57 -13.54
C VAL A 37 6.08 -23.09 -13.93
N GLU A 38 6.95 -22.66 -14.83
CA GLU A 38 6.91 -21.32 -15.41
C GLU A 38 5.63 -21.08 -16.20
N ARG A 39 5.09 -22.10 -16.87
CA ARG A 39 3.76 -22.05 -17.51
C ARG A 39 2.63 -21.84 -16.50
N LEU A 40 2.69 -22.49 -15.34
CA LEU A 40 1.76 -22.22 -14.23
C LEU A 40 1.87 -20.77 -13.75
N VAL A 41 3.08 -20.27 -13.56
CA VAL A 41 3.33 -18.87 -13.17
C VAL A 41 2.77 -17.90 -14.23
N TYR A 42 3.00 -18.20 -15.51
CA TYR A 42 2.50 -17.41 -16.63
C TYR A 42 0.97 -17.36 -16.65
N ARG A 43 0.28 -18.51 -16.61
CA ARG A 43 -1.20 -18.58 -16.51
C ARG A 43 -1.72 -17.78 -15.34
N SER A 44 -1.06 -17.91 -14.19
CA SER A 44 -1.42 -17.20 -12.95
C SER A 44 -1.33 -15.69 -13.11
N ASN A 45 -0.23 -15.20 -13.69
CA ASN A 45 -0.03 -13.77 -13.96
C ASN A 45 -1.03 -13.22 -14.98
N LEU A 46 -1.42 -14.01 -16.00
CA LEU A 46 -2.46 -13.62 -16.94
C LEU A 46 -3.83 -13.46 -16.26
N LEU A 47 -4.22 -14.42 -15.42
CA LEU A 47 -5.49 -14.36 -14.67
C LEU A 47 -5.48 -13.25 -13.61
N GLY A 48 -4.34 -13.00 -12.98
CA GLY A 48 -4.16 -11.91 -12.01
C GLY A 48 -4.04 -10.51 -12.62
N ALA A 49 -3.93 -10.38 -13.95
CA ALA A 49 -3.68 -9.10 -14.60
C ALA A 49 -4.88 -8.13 -14.56
N ASP A 50 -6.10 -8.63 -14.35
CA ASP A 50 -7.30 -7.79 -14.20
C ASP A 50 -8.07 -8.15 -12.92
N ALA A 51 -8.24 -7.15 -12.05
CA ALA A 51 -8.94 -7.29 -10.76
C ALA A 51 -10.41 -7.74 -10.88
N ARG A 52 -11.01 -7.67 -12.08
CA ARG A 52 -12.36 -8.22 -12.32
C ARG A 52 -12.38 -9.74 -12.45
N ILE A 53 -11.23 -10.37 -12.71
CA ILE A 53 -11.08 -11.84 -12.78
C ILE A 53 -10.79 -12.41 -11.40
N THR A 54 -9.91 -11.77 -10.63
CA THR A 54 -9.57 -12.19 -9.27
C THR A 54 -9.15 -11.00 -8.42
N ASN A 55 -9.43 -11.06 -7.12
CA ASN A 55 -9.08 -10.00 -6.20
C ASN A 55 -7.57 -10.00 -5.87
N THR A 56 -7.06 -8.86 -5.42
CA THR A 56 -5.69 -8.71 -4.93
C THR A 56 -5.37 -9.70 -3.80
N GLY A 57 -4.30 -10.48 -3.94
CA GLY A 57 -3.95 -11.55 -3.00
C GLY A 57 -4.90 -12.76 -2.96
N GLY A 58 -6.01 -12.71 -3.71
CA GLY A 58 -7.01 -13.76 -3.85
C GLY A 58 -6.77 -14.69 -5.04
N GLY A 59 -7.68 -15.65 -5.21
CA GLY A 59 -7.61 -16.75 -6.17
C GLY A 59 -6.48 -17.74 -5.89
N ASN A 60 -6.55 -18.94 -6.49
CA ASN A 60 -5.50 -19.96 -6.45
C ASN A 60 -5.44 -20.71 -7.79
N THR A 61 -4.24 -20.97 -8.26
CA THR A 61 -3.99 -21.80 -9.46
C THR A 61 -3.11 -22.99 -9.07
N SER A 62 -3.26 -24.09 -9.79
CA SER A 62 -2.40 -25.26 -9.61
C SER A 62 -2.15 -26.04 -10.89
N SER A 63 -1.03 -26.78 -10.88
CA SER A 63 -0.69 -27.81 -11.86
C SER A 63 -0.22 -29.08 -11.16
N LYS A 64 -0.73 -30.23 -11.58
CA LYS A 64 -0.26 -31.56 -11.20
C LYS A 64 0.73 -32.04 -12.26
N LEU A 65 2.01 -32.12 -11.89
CA LEU A 65 3.10 -32.38 -12.83
C LEU A 65 3.82 -33.68 -12.47
N THR A 66 4.37 -34.37 -13.46
CA THR A 66 5.32 -35.46 -13.21
C THR A 66 6.72 -34.87 -13.11
N MET A 67 7.38 -35.08 -11.98
CA MET A 67 8.75 -34.59 -11.71
C MET A 67 9.63 -35.71 -11.20
N LYS A 68 10.95 -35.51 -11.24
CA LYS A 68 11.91 -36.47 -10.68
C LYS A 68 12.03 -36.26 -9.15
N ASP A 69 11.79 -37.30 -8.37
CA ASP A 69 11.98 -37.26 -6.92
C ASP A 69 13.49 -37.04 -6.59
N PRO A 70 13.85 -36.05 -5.77
CA PRO A 70 15.26 -35.75 -5.47
C PRO A 70 15.95 -36.80 -4.58
N LEU A 71 15.19 -37.64 -3.86
CA LEU A 71 15.70 -38.71 -3.01
C LEU A 71 15.84 -40.03 -3.78
N THR A 72 14.85 -40.39 -4.59
CA THR A 72 14.83 -41.70 -5.27
C THR A 72 15.25 -41.64 -6.73
N GLY A 73 15.12 -40.48 -7.38
CA GLY A 73 15.33 -40.31 -8.81
C GLY A 73 14.19 -40.82 -9.69
N GLU A 74 13.11 -41.34 -9.10
CA GLU A 74 11.97 -41.88 -9.83
C GLU A 74 10.97 -40.78 -10.25
N PRO A 75 10.23 -40.96 -11.35
CA PRO A 75 9.10 -40.09 -11.69
C PRO A 75 8.02 -40.14 -10.59
N THR A 76 7.60 -38.97 -10.10
CA THR A 76 6.56 -38.83 -9.07
C THR A 76 5.60 -37.69 -9.42
N ARG A 77 4.36 -37.78 -8.94
CA ARG A 77 3.35 -36.73 -9.16
C ARG A 77 3.50 -35.63 -8.11
N VAL A 78 3.64 -34.40 -8.57
CA VAL A 78 3.84 -33.22 -7.73
C VAL A 78 2.72 -32.21 -8.00
N LEU A 79 2.03 -31.80 -6.94
CA LEU A 79 1.11 -30.68 -6.97
C LEU A 79 1.91 -29.39 -6.76
N TRP A 80 1.90 -28.50 -7.76
CA TRP A 80 2.27 -27.10 -7.59
C TRP A 80 1.00 -26.29 -7.43
N VAL A 81 0.89 -25.55 -6.32
CA VAL A 81 -0.30 -24.74 -6.00
C VAL A 81 0.14 -23.41 -5.40
N LYS A 82 -0.55 -22.32 -5.74
CA LYS A 82 -0.23 -21.01 -5.15
C LYS A 82 -0.26 -21.11 -3.62
N GLY A 83 0.81 -20.65 -2.99
CA GLY A 83 0.94 -20.58 -1.54
C GLY A 83 0.03 -19.53 -0.92
N SER A 84 -0.08 -19.56 0.40
CA SER A 84 -0.93 -18.61 1.14
C SER A 84 -0.38 -17.17 1.06
N GLY A 85 -1.25 -16.18 0.84
CA GLY A 85 -0.91 -14.75 0.90
C GLY A 85 -0.21 -14.15 -0.33
N GLY A 86 0.11 -14.96 -1.36
CA GLY A 86 0.68 -14.47 -2.62
C GLY A 86 -0.37 -13.90 -3.58
N ASP A 87 0.00 -12.86 -4.33
CA ASP A 87 -0.82 -12.26 -5.38
C ASP A 87 -0.53 -12.92 -6.75
N LEU A 88 -1.59 -13.34 -7.47
CA LEU A 88 -1.46 -13.99 -8.77
C LEU A 88 -0.85 -13.09 -9.84
N ARG A 89 -1.05 -11.77 -9.78
CA ARG A 89 -0.57 -10.78 -10.76
C ARG A 89 0.95 -10.64 -10.78
N THR A 90 1.57 -10.80 -9.62
CA THR A 90 3.01 -10.62 -9.43
C THR A 90 3.66 -11.92 -8.96
N ALA A 91 3.02 -13.06 -9.25
CA ALA A 91 3.48 -14.35 -8.79
C ALA A 91 4.78 -14.73 -9.51
N THR A 92 5.70 -15.27 -8.74
CA THR A 92 6.91 -15.93 -9.20
C THR A 92 6.87 -17.39 -8.76
N ARG A 93 7.83 -18.22 -9.19
CA ARG A 93 7.95 -19.61 -8.72
C ARG A 93 7.98 -19.71 -7.18
N ALA A 94 8.59 -18.74 -6.50
CA ALA A 94 8.68 -18.69 -5.04
C ALA A 94 7.33 -18.47 -4.34
N ASN A 95 6.27 -18.16 -5.08
CA ASN A 95 4.92 -18.03 -4.56
C ASN A 95 4.10 -19.32 -4.66
N PHE A 96 4.68 -20.42 -5.15
CA PHE A 96 4.00 -21.71 -5.28
C PHE A 96 4.62 -22.76 -4.35
N ALA A 97 3.76 -23.43 -3.59
CA ALA A 97 4.12 -24.61 -2.81
C ALA A 97 4.11 -25.84 -3.71
N SER A 98 5.09 -26.73 -3.52
CA SER A 98 5.17 -28.02 -4.20
C SER A 98 4.99 -29.15 -3.20
N LEU A 99 4.07 -30.07 -3.48
CA LEU A 99 3.75 -31.21 -2.61
C LEU A 99 3.73 -32.52 -3.40
N TYR A 100 4.21 -33.61 -2.80
CA TYR A 100 3.97 -34.96 -3.28
C TYR A 100 2.47 -35.25 -3.33
N LEU A 101 1.90 -35.30 -4.53
CA LEU A 101 0.44 -35.39 -4.71
C LEU A 101 -0.12 -36.65 -4.04
N ASP A 102 0.57 -37.78 -4.18
CA ASP A 102 0.13 -39.05 -3.59
C ASP A 102 0.09 -38.99 -2.06
N ARG A 103 1.01 -38.24 -1.44
CA ARG A 103 0.99 -38.02 0.02
C ARG A 103 -0.16 -37.13 0.44
N VAL A 104 -0.49 -36.09 -0.34
CA VAL A 104 -1.65 -35.22 -0.08
C VAL A 104 -2.95 -36.00 -0.22
N VAL A 105 -3.05 -36.92 -1.20
CA VAL A 105 -4.19 -37.82 -1.35
C VAL A 105 -4.30 -38.80 -0.17
N ALA A 106 -3.18 -39.36 0.29
CA ALA A 106 -3.16 -40.25 1.46
C ALA A 106 -3.63 -39.58 2.77
N LEU A 107 -3.61 -38.24 2.84
CA LEU A 107 -4.16 -37.51 3.98
C LEU A 107 -5.67 -37.78 4.20
N GLN A 108 -6.41 -38.22 3.17
CA GLN A 108 -7.81 -38.63 3.33
C GLN A 108 -7.97 -39.79 4.32
N GLU A 109 -7.00 -40.71 4.37
CA GLU A 109 -7.02 -41.83 5.33
C GLU A 109 -6.77 -41.35 6.76
N ILE A 110 -5.95 -40.32 6.94
CA ILE A 110 -5.70 -39.72 8.25
C ILE A 110 -6.96 -38.99 8.71
N TYR A 111 -7.53 -38.16 7.82
CA TYR A 111 -8.76 -37.45 8.09
C TYR A 111 -9.90 -38.42 8.47
N ALA A 112 -10.01 -39.57 7.80
CA ALA A 112 -11.01 -40.60 8.08
C ALA A 112 -10.89 -41.26 9.46
N ARG A 113 -9.75 -41.14 10.16
CA ARG A 113 -9.55 -41.70 11.51
C ARG A 113 -10.11 -40.82 12.62
N PHE A 114 -10.43 -39.56 12.34
CA PHE A 114 -11.07 -38.70 13.32
C PHE A 114 -12.52 -39.14 13.56
N GLU A 115 -12.92 -39.21 14.83
CA GLU A 115 -14.29 -39.57 15.22
C GLU A 115 -15.30 -38.52 14.76
N GLN A 116 -14.96 -37.23 14.91
CA GLN A 116 -15.77 -36.10 14.48
C GLN A 116 -15.09 -35.39 13.31
N ARG A 117 -15.75 -35.45 12.14
CA ARG A 117 -15.32 -34.86 10.88
C ARG A 117 -16.39 -33.89 10.39
N GLY A 118 -16.00 -33.00 9.49
CA GLY A 118 -16.87 -32.02 8.88
C GLY A 118 -16.27 -30.61 8.93
N PRO A 119 -16.90 -29.64 8.25
CA PRO A 119 -16.45 -28.26 8.25
C PRO A 119 -16.42 -27.71 9.68
N LYS A 120 -15.42 -26.88 9.99
CA LYS A 120 -15.25 -26.23 11.30
C LYS A 120 -15.07 -27.19 12.49
N THR A 121 -14.56 -28.40 12.24
CA THR A 121 -14.17 -29.34 13.29
C THR A 121 -12.67 -29.28 13.57
N GLN A 122 -12.24 -29.85 14.70
CA GLN A 122 -10.81 -30.00 15.00
C GLN A 122 -10.09 -30.86 13.96
N ALA A 123 -10.77 -31.85 13.37
CA ALA A 123 -10.22 -32.68 12.31
C ALA A 123 -9.85 -31.84 11.07
N GLU A 124 -10.77 -30.97 10.64
CA GLU A 124 -10.58 -30.05 9.50
C GLU A 124 -9.36 -29.14 9.73
N ASP A 125 -9.27 -28.49 10.89
CA ASP A 125 -8.18 -27.58 11.20
C ASP A 125 -6.83 -28.32 11.40
N ALA A 126 -6.86 -29.55 11.92
CA ALA A 126 -5.66 -30.38 12.08
C ALA A 126 -5.00 -30.74 10.74
N MET A 127 -5.77 -30.85 9.65
CA MET A 127 -5.23 -31.20 8.33
C MET A 127 -4.26 -30.14 7.80
N VAL A 128 -4.43 -28.87 8.16
CA VAL A 128 -3.49 -27.80 7.76
C VAL A 128 -2.09 -28.06 8.30
N GLY A 129 -1.98 -28.64 9.51
CA GLY A 129 -0.71 -29.06 10.10
C GLY A 129 -0.05 -30.24 9.38
N MET A 130 -0.80 -30.98 8.55
CA MET A 130 -0.29 -32.16 7.86
C MET A 130 0.37 -31.85 6.52
N TYR A 131 0.04 -30.73 5.87
CA TYR A 131 0.58 -30.38 4.55
C TYR A 131 2.12 -30.33 4.48
N PRO A 132 2.86 -29.83 5.49
CA PRO A 132 4.33 -29.86 5.47
C PRO A 132 4.95 -31.27 5.37
N HIS A 133 4.25 -32.32 5.80
CA HIS A 133 4.73 -33.71 5.62
C HIS A 133 4.66 -34.19 4.17
N SER A 134 3.92 -33.46 3.32
CA SER A 134 3.80 -33.72 1.90
C SER A 134 4.71 -32.82 1.06
N THR A 135 5.52 -31.93 1.64
CA THR A 135 6.38 -31.00 0.87
C THR A 135 7.34 -31.75 -0.05
N PHE A 136 7.33 -31.36 -1.33
CA PHE A 136 8.26 -31.80 -2.36
C PHE A 136 9.47 -30.87 -2.42
N ASP A 137 10.67 -31.44 -2.53
CA ASP A 137 11.95 -30.75 -2.73
C ASP A 137 12.22 -29.58 -1.75
N ARG A 138 11.86 -29.79 -0.48
CA ARG A 138 12.09 -28.81 0.62
C ARG A 138 11.56 -27.40 0.32
N ASN A 139 10.54 -27.28 -0.53
CA ASN A 139 9.95 -25.99 -0.88
C ASN A 139 9.46 -25.27 0.39
N PRO A 140 9.98 -24.07 0.71
CA PRO A 140 9.67 -23.38 1.95
C PRO A 140 8.31 -22.65 1.92
N THR A 141 7.67 -22.58 0.76
CA THR A 141 6.41 -21.87 0.58
C THR A 141 5.30 -22.61 1.31
N ALA A 142 4.63 -21.93 2.23
CA ALA A 142 3.46 -22.48 2.91
C ALA A 142 2.32 -22.71 1.92
N SER A 143 1.75 -23.92 1.91
CA SER A 143 0.60 -24.28 1.09
C SER A 143 -0.66 -23.51 1.48
N SER A 144 -1.57 -23.30 0.52
CA SER A 144 -2.88 -22.70 0.81
C SER A 144 -3.75 -23.68 1.61
N ILE A 145 -4.72 -23.14 2.35
CA ILE A 145 -5.81 -23.93 2.94
C ILE A 145 -6.61 -24.68 1.86
N ASP A 146 -6.61 -24.15 0.63
CA ASP A 146 -7.28 -24.70 -0.54
C ASP A 146 -6.53 -25.87 -1.19
N THR A 147 -5.34 -26.22 -0.71
CA THR A 147 -4.56 -27.33 -1.28
C THR A 147 -5.38 -28.62 -1.50
N PRO A 148 -6.29 -29.05 -0.61
CA PRO A 148 -7.14 -30.22 -0.85
C PRO A 148 -8.02 -30.11 -2.09
N LEU A 149 -8.61 -28.95 -2.40
CA LEU A 149 -9.44 -28.81 -3.62
C LEU A 149 -8.59 -28.97 -4.89
N HIS A 150 -7.41 -28.36 -4.90
CA HIS A 150 -6.47 -28.48 -6.01
C HIS A 150 -5.90 -29.89 -6.15
N ALA A 151 -5.79 -30.64 -5.05
CA ALA A 151 -5.31 -32.02 -5.06
C ALA A 151 -6.38 -33.03 -5.50
N TYR A 152 -7.62 -32.87 -5.04
CA TYR A 152 -8.64 -33.92 -5.12
C TYR A 152 -9.53 -33.83 -6.36
N ILE A 153 -9.59 -32.67 -7.03
CA ILE A 153 -10.14 -32.54 -8.39
C ILE A 153 -9.26 -33.36 -9.35
N PRO A 154 -9.80 -34.31 -10.13
CA PRO A 154 -9.01 -35.31 -10.86
C PRO A 154 -8.43 -34.84 -12.21
N TYR A 155 -8.18 -33.54 -12.37
CA TYR A 155 -7.66 -32.93 -13.60
C TYR A 155 -6.28 -32.32 -13.40
N ALA A 156 -5.46 -32.23 -14.44
CA ALA A 156 -4.07 -31.75 -14.31
C ALA A 156 -3.98 -30.29 -13.82
N HIS A 157 -4.91 -29.43 -14.23
CA HIS A 157 -4.93 -28.00 -13.91
C HIS A 157 -6.24 -27.61 -13.24
N VAL A 158 -6.13 -26.75 -12.23
CA VAL A 158 -7.28 -26.21 -11.50
C VAL A 158 -7.04 -24.73 -11.27
N ASP A 159 -8.03 -23.93 -11.62
CA ASP A 159 -8.08 -22.50 -11.37
C ASP A 159 -9.27 -22.20 -10.45
N HIS A 160 -9.01 -21.51 -9.35
CA HIS A 160 -10.00 -20.99 -8.42
C HIS A 160 -9.91 -19.46 -8.42
N MET A 161 -10.92 -18.80 -8.98
CA MET A 161 -10.92 -17.35 -9.18
C MET A 161 -12.09 -16.68 -8.45
N HIS A 162 -11.95 -15.38 -8.22
CA HIS A 162 -12.96 -14.52 -7.59
C HIS A 162 -13.53 -13.44 -8.52
N PRO A 163 -14.09 -13.81 -9.70
CA PRO A 163 -14.49 -12.82 -10.68
C PRO A 163 -15.77 -12.11 -10.28
N VAL A 164 -15.80 -10.78 -10.42
CA VAL A 164 -16.92 -9.92 -10.00
C VAL A 164 -18.24 -10.41 -10.58
N ALA A 165 -18.27 -10.76 -11.87
CA ALA A 165 -19.47 -11.23 -12.56
C ALA A 165 -20.03 -12.54 -11.99
N VAL A 166 -19.15 -13.49 -11.65
CA VAL A 166 -19.59 -14.78 -11.09
C VAL A 166 -20.00 -14.62 -9.63
N ILE A 167 -19.29 -13.80 -8.86
CA ILE A 167 -19.65 -13.54 -7.46
C ILE A 167 -21.00 -12.82 -7.37
N ALA A 168 -21.31 -11.92 -8.31
CA ALA A 168 -22.65 -11.32 -8.40
C ALA A 168 -23.75 -12.38 -8.50
N ILE A 169 -23.58 -13.40 -9.36
CA ILE A 169 -24.50 -14.54 -9.44
C ILE A 169 -24.47 -15.37 -8.15
N ALA A 170 -23.29 -15.63 -7.60
CA ALA A 170 -23.12 -16.45 -6.40
C ALA A 170 -23.68 -15.82 -5.11
N THR A 171 -23.92 -14.50 -5.12
CA THR A 171 -24.40 -13.72 -3.98
C THR A 171 -25.82 -13.19 -4.19
N ALA A 172 -26.42 -13.49 -5.35
CA ALA A 172 -27.83 -13.25 -5.61
C ALA A 172 -28.69 -14.26 -4.83
N ALA A 173 -29.87 -13.82 -4.36
CA ALA A 173 -30.81 -14.66 -3.62
C ALA A 173 -31.22 -15.94 -4.38
N ASP A 174 -31.28 -15.86 -5.72
CA ASP A 174 -31.62 -16.98 -6.60
C ASP A 174 -30.38 -17.66 -7.23
N GLY A 175 -29.22 -17.57 -6.58
CA GLY A 175 -27.92 -18.05 -7.08
C GLY A 175 -27.91 -19.44 -7.74
N PRO A 176 -28.53 -20.49 -7.14
CA PRO A 176 -28.59 -21.82 -7.78
C PRO A 176 -29.32 -21.82 -9.12
N ALA A 177 -30.46 -21.12 -9.20
CA ALA A 177 -31.27 -21.04 -10.42
C ALA A 177 -30.56 -20.21 -11.50
N LEU A 178 -29.95 -19.09 -11.10
CA LEU A 178 -29.18 -18.22 -12.00
C LEU A 178 -27.94 -18.94 -12.53
N THR A 179 -27.24 -19.72 -11.70
CA THR A 179 -26.09 -20.53 -12.11
C THR A 179 -26.50 -21.51 -13.21
N ARG A 180 -27.63 -22.20 -13.05
CA ARG A 180 -28.17 -23.07 -14.09
C ARG A 180 -28.56 -22.31 -15.36
N ALA A 181 -29.11 -21.11 -15.23
CA ALA A 181 -29.48 -20.28 -16.38
C ALA A 181 -28.25 -19.83 -17.21
N VAL A 182 -27.14 -19.49 -16.54
CA VAL A 182 -25.90 -19.07 -17.22
C VAL A 182 -25.13 -20.27 -17.78
N TYR A 183 -25.01 -21.33 -16.99
CA TYR A 183 -24.04 -22.40 -17.25
C TYR A 183 -24.66 -23.70 -17.77
N GLY A 184 -25.97 -23.89 -17.61
CA GLY A 184 -26.59 -25.20 -17.85
C GLY A 184 -25.99 -26.24 -16.91
N ASP A 185 -25.54 -27.36 -17.46
CA ASP A 185 -24.90 -28.45 -16.72
C ASP A 185 -23.36 -28.37 -16.75
N ASP A 186 -22.77 -27.37 -17.43
CA ASP A 186 -21.30 -27.20 -17.49
C ASP A 186 -20.70 -26.80 -16.13
N VAL A 187 -21.45 -26.05 -15.31
CA VAL A 187 -20.98 -25.56 -14.00
C VAL A 187 -22.01 -25.89 -12.93
N VAL A 188 -21.57 -26.61 -11.90
CA VAL A 188 -22.44 -27.09 -10.82
C VAL A 188 -22.49 -26.07 -9.68
N TRP A 189 -23.67 -25.84 -9.10
CA TRP A 189 -23.80 -25.03 -7.88
C TRP A 189 -23.38 -25.82 -6.63
N THR A 190 -22.70 -25.16 -5.70
CA THR A 190 -22.46 -25.67 -4.36
C THR A 190 -22.71 -24.57 -3.34
N ASP A 191 -23.49 -24.86 -2.30
CA ASP A 191 -23.72 -23.92 -1.20
C ASP A 191 -22.41 -23.51 -0.53
N TRP A 192 -22.41 -22.28 0.02
CA TRP A 192 -21.27 -21.74 0.74
C TRP A 192 -20.74 -22.74 1.77
N GLN A 193 -19.42 -22.93 1.77
CA GLN A 193 -18.71 -23.74 2.75
C GLN A 193 -17.34 -23.12 2.98
N ARG A 194 -16.89 -23.14 4.23
CA ARG A 194 -15.54 -22.69 4.58
C ARG A 194 -14.49 -23.48 3.75
N PRO A 195 -13.54 -22.80 3.08
CA PRO A 195 -12.49 -23.49 2.35
C PRO A 195 -11.61 -24.35 3.26
N GLY A 196 -11.18 -25.50 2.74
CA GLY A 196 -10.41 -26.49 3.50
C GLY A 196 -10.53 -27.92 2.95
N PHE A 197 -10.27 -28.89 3.81
CA PHE A 197 -10.21 -30.31 3.49
C PHE A 197 -11.56 -30.87 3.03
N GLU A 198 -12.64 -30.59 3.77
CA GLU A 198 -14.00 -31.01 3.41
C GLU A 198 -14.47 -30.44 2.08
N LEU A 199 -14.09 -29.20 1.75
CA LEU A 199 -14.43 -28.63 0.44
C LEU A 199 -13.75 -29.41 -0.68
N GLY A 200 -12.50 -29.83 -0.49
CA GLY A 200 -11.80 -30.70 -1.43
C GLY A 200 -12.48 -32.06 -1.63
N LEU A 201 -12.96 -32.69 -0.55
CA LEU A 201 -13.71 -33.95 -0.63
C LEU A 201 -15.03 -33.77 -1.38
N LYS A 202 -15.76 -32.70 -1.10
CA LYS A 202 -17.03 -32.35 -1.77
C LYS A 202 -16.83 -32.13 -3.26
N LEU A 203 -15.78 -31.40 -3.66
CA LEU A 203 -15.47 -31.16 -5.08
C LEU A 203 -15.04 -32.46 -5.78
N GLN A 204 -14.30 -33.33 -5.11
CA GLN A 204 -14.01 -34.67 -5.64
C GLN A 204 -15.27 -35.50 -5.88
N GLN A 205 -16.24 -35.44 -4.96
CA GLN A 205 -17.53 -36.10 -5.12
C GLN A 205 -18.31 -35.53 -6.31
N ILE A 206 -18.35 -34.19 -6.45
CA ILE A 206 -19.00 -33.52 -7.58
C ILE A 206 -18.40 -33.95 -8.91
N CYS A 207 -17.06 -34.04 -9.02
CA CYS A 207 -16.42 -34.53 -10.24
C CYS A 207 -16.80 -35.99 -10.58
N ARG A 208 -17.12 -36.83 -9.59
CA ARG A 208 -17.57 -38.21 -9.81
C ARG A 208 -19.04 -38.27 -10.23
N GLU A 209 -19.89 -37.45 -9.62
CA GLU A 209 -21.34 -37.41 -9.88
C GLU A 209 -21.67 -36.67 -11.19
N HIS A 210 -20.83 -35.71 -11.58
CA HIS A 210 -20.98 -34.88 -12.77
C HIS A 210 -19.70 -34.93 -13.63
N PRO A 211 -19.41 -36.05 -14.32
CA PRO A 211 -18.16 -36.24 -15.05
C PRO A 211 -17.95 -35.29 -16.25
N ASN A 212 -19.03 -34.65 -16.71
CA ASN A 212 -18.99 -33.65 -17.79
C ASN A 212 -18.90 -32.21 -17.28
N ALA A 213 -18.95 -31.99 -15.96
CA ALA A 213 -18.82 -30.66 -15.39
C ALA A 213 -17.41 -30.11 -15.65
N LYS A 214 -17.36 -28.83 -15.99
CA LYS A 214 -16.14 -28.05 -16.25
C LYS A 214 -15.76 -27.16 -15.09
N GLY A 215 -16.69 -26.96 -14.14
CA GLY A 215 -16.44 -26.16 -12.95
C GLY A 215 -17.56 -26.23 -11.92
N VAL A 216 -17.36 -25.50 -10.83
CA VAL A 216 -18.28 -25.31 -9.72
C VAL A 216 -18.33 -23.83 -9.33
N ILE A 217 -19.53 -23.34 -9.03
CA ILE A 217 -19.71 -22.10 -8.27
C ILE A 217 -19.87 -22.45 -6.80
N LEU A 218 -19.02 -21.87 -5.97
CA LEU A 218 -19.21 -21.86 -4.52
C LEU A 218 -20.02 -20.62 -4.15
N GLY A 219 -21.23 -20.83 -3.64
CA GLY A 219 -22.15 -19.78 -3.20
C GLY A 219 -21.44 -18.77 -2.30
N GLY A 220 -21.66 -17.48 -2.55
CA GLY A 220 -21.02 -16.39 -1.82
C GLY A 220 -19.52 -16.20 -2.06
N HIS A 221 -18.84 -17.01 -2.88
CA HIS A 221 -17.38 -16.99 -2.96
C HIS A 221 -16.79 -16.83 -4.38
N GLY A 222 -16.95 -17.80 -5.28
CA GLY A 222 -16.25 -17.72 -6.57
C GLY A 222 -16.38 -18.94 -7.46
N LEU A 223 -15.56 -18.93 -8.52
CA LEU A 223 -15.50 -19.95 -9.57
C LEU A 223 -14.33 -20.90 -9.30
N ILE A 224 -14.57 -22.20 -9.48
CA ILE A 224 -13.52 -23.23 -9.54
C ILE A 224 -13.72 -23.98 -10.84
N ASN A 225 -12.71 -24.04 -11.69
CA ASN A 225 -12.75 -24.78 -12.95
C ASN A 225 -11.46 -25.54 -13.18
N TRP A 226 -11.49 -26.48 -14.12
CA TRP A 226 -10.39 -27.40 -14.33
C TRP A 226 -10.29 -27.87 -15.78
N ALA A 227 -9.08 -28.28 -16.17
CA ALA A 227 -8.82 -28.95 -17.45
C ALA A 227 -7.52 -29.78 -17.36
N ASP A 228 -7.26 -30.62 -18.35
CA ASP A 228 -6.02 -31.41 -18.43
C ASP A 228 -4.88 -30.70 -19.17
N ASP A 229 -5.18 -29.63 -19.92
CA ASP A 229 -4.20 -28.72 -20.52
C ASP A 229 -4.27 -27.33 -19.86
N ASP A 230 -3.12 -26.65 -19.76
CA ASP A 230 -3.02 -25.38 -19.04
C ASP A 230 -3.61 -24.20 -19.82
N ARG A 231 -3.52 -24.21 -21.14
CA ARG A 231 -4.13 -23.22 -22.03
C ARG A 231 -5.63 -23.42 -22.02
N GLU A 232 -6.09 -24.66 -22.16
CA GLU A 232 -7.53 -24.98 -22.07
C GLU A 232 -8.10 -24.53 -20.72
N CYS A 233 -7.39 -24.76 -19.61
CA CYS A 233 -7.82 -24.29 -18.28
C CYS A 233 -7.93 -22.76 -18.21
N TYR A 234 -6.94 -22.05 -18.78
CA TYR A 234 -6.93 -20.59 -18.85
C TYR A 234 -8.10 -20.05 -19.68
N GLU A 235 -8.27 -20.56 -20.91
CA GLU A 235 -9.30 -20.10 -21.85
C GLU A 235 -10.71 -20.44 -21.34
N LEU A 236 -10.89 -21.61 -20.72
CA LEU A 236 -12.13 -22.01 -20.06
C LEU A 236 -12.47 -21.05 -18.91
N THR A 237 -11.48 -20.65 -18.10
CA THR A 237 -11.69 -19.66 -17.04
C THR A 237 -12.27 -18.36 -17.61
N LEU A 238 -11.68 -17.85 -18.70
CA LEU A 238 -12.17 -16.63 -19.36
C LEU A 238 -13.56 -16.80 -19.97
N GLU A 239 -13.83 -17.95 -20.60
CA GLU A 239 -15.13 -18.29 -21.17
C GLU A 239 -16.23 -18.30 -20.10
N LEU A 240 -16.01 -19.00 -18.99
CA LEU A 240 -16.98 -19.09 -17.90
C LEU A 240 -17.27 -17.73 -17.28
N ILE A 241 -16.26 -16.87 -17.14
CA ILE A 241 -16.46 -15.48 -16.68
C ILE A 241 -17.24 -14.67 -17.71
N ARG A 242 -16.93 -14.83 -19.01
CA ARG A 242 -17.62 -14.13 -20.10
C ARG A 242 -19.10 -14.47 -20.13
N ARG A 243 -19.47 -15.74 -19.99
CA ARG A 243 -20.88 -16.17 -19.93
C ARG A 243 -21.64 -15.49 -18.79
N ALA A 244 -21.05 -15.38 -17.60
CA ALA A 244 -21.65 -14.63 -16.50
C ALA A 244 -21.78 -13.13 -16.83
N GLN A 245 -20.72 -12.53 -17.39
CA GLN A 245 -20.73 -11.10 -17.73
C GLN A 245 -21.80 -10.78 -18.80
N GLU A 246 -21.88 -11.56 -19.87
CA GLU A 246 -22.90 -11.45 -20.91
C GLU A 246 -24.31 -11.64 -20.35
N PHE A 247 -24.50 -12.59 -19.43
CA PHE A 247 -25.77 -12.77 -18.74
C PHE A 247 -26.15 -11.52 -17.94
N LEU A 248 -25.25 -10.98 -17.11
CA LEU A 248 -25.51 -9.75 -16.35
C LEU A 248 -25.80 -8.56 -17.27
N ASP A 249 -25.05 -8.41 -18.36
CA ASP A 249 -25.21 -7.31 -19.31
C ASP A 249 -26.53 -7.40 -20.09
N SER A 250 -27.00 -8.61 -20.41
CA SER A 250 -28.32 -8.82 -21.02
C SER A 250 -29.49 -8.44 -20.10
N HIS A 251 -29.25 -8.31 -18.79
CA HIS A 251 -30.23 -7.86 -17.80
C HIS A 251 -30.09 -6.36 -17.48
N ARG A 252 -29.29 -5.61 -18.24
CA ARG A 252 -29.25 -4.14 -18.17
C ARG A 252 -30.38 -3.56 -19.01
N ASP A 253 -31.52 -3.30 -18.38
CA ASP A 253 -32.73 -2.72 -19.00
C ASP A 253 -32.70 -1.18 -19.15
N GLY A 254 -31.53 -0.56 -18.94
CA GLY A 254 -31.37 0.90 -18.93
C GLY A 254 -31.81 1.59 -17.63
N SER A 255 -32.35 0.85 -16.66
CA SER A 255 -32.58 1.38 -15.32
C SER A 255 -31.25 1.73 -14.64
N PRO A 256 -31.21 2.82 -13.84
CA PRO A 256 -30.00 3.21 -13.18
C PRO A 256 -29.66 2.21 -12.07
N ALA A 257 -28.37 1.89 -11.92
CA ALA A 257 -27.89 1.02 -10.85
C ALA A 257 -28.31 1.54 -9.46
N PHE A 258 -28.48 0.62 -8.50
CA PHE A 258 -28.68 0.94 -7.07
C PHE A 258 -29.87 1.87 -6.78
N GLY A 259 -30.97 1.68 -7.52
CA GLY A 259 -32.17 2.51 -7.40
C GLY A 259 -32.00 3.95 -7.91
N GLY A 260 -30.87 4.24 -8.56
CA GLY A 260 -30.55 5.54 -9.14
C GLY A 260 -29.98 6.58 -8.19
N PRO A 261 -29.62 7.77 -8.71
CA PRO A 261 -28.96 8.80 -7.93
C PRO A 261 -29.89 9.37 -6.87
N ARG A 262 -29.35 9.54 -5.65
CA ARG A 262 -29.96 10.27 -4.54
C ARG A 262 -29.33 11.65 -4.39
N VAL A 263 -28.02 11.73 -4.59
CA VAL A 263 -27.21 12.96 -4.50
C VAL A 263 -26.35 13.06 -5.76
N ALA A 264 -26.19 14.25 -6.32
CA ALA A 264 -25.29 14.46 -7.46
C ALA A 264 -23.82 14.46 -6.98
N PRO A 265 -22.90 13.75 -7.65
CA PRO A 265 -21.47 13.86 -7.36
C PRO A 265 -20.95 15.29 -7.48
N LEU A 266 -20.11 15.71 -6.53
CA LEU A 266 -19.43 17.00 -6.60
C LEU A 266 -18.44 17.01 -7.76
N GLY A 267 -18.15 18.16 -8.35
CA GLY A 267 -17.08 18.30 -9.34
C GLY A 267 -15.69 17.98 -8.76
N ALA A 268 -14.71 17.64 -9.60
CA ALA A 268 -13.38 17.19 -9.15
C ALA A 268 -12.68 18.19 -8.22
N GLU A 269 -12.68 19.48 -8.55
CA GLU A 269 -12.08 20.53 -7.72
C GLU A 269 -12.78 20.71 -6.37
N GLU A 270 -14.11 20.61 -6.37
CA GLU A 270 -14.90 20.72 -5.15
C GLU A 270 -14.67 19.50 -4.23
N ARG A 271 -14.61 18.29 -4.80
CA ARG A 271 -14.20 17.08 -4.05
C ARG A 271 -12.80 17.25 -3.48
N ARG A 272 -11.84 17.76 -4.27
CA ARG A 272 -10.48 18.02 -3.81
C ARG A 272 -10.50 18.96 -2.60
N ARG A 273 -11.25 20.07 -2.67
CA ARG A 273 -11.39 21.02 -1.56
C ARG A 273 -11.91 20.36 -0.29
N VAL A 274 -13.01 19.60 -0.39
CA VAL A 274 -13.60 18.87 0.74
C VAL A 274 -12.61 17.86 1.32
N LEU A 275 -11.93 17.08 0.47
CA LEU A 275 -10.98 16.06 0.91
C LEU A 275 -9.74 16.65 1.59
N VAL A 276 -9.17 17.73 1.06
CA VAL A 276 -8.03 18.43 1.67
C VAL A 276 -8.38 18.92 3.08
N GLU A 277 -9.59 19.44 3.25
CA GLU A 277 -10.07 19.91 4.55
C GLU A 277 -10.41 18.76 5.52
N LEU A 278 -10.86 17.62 4.99
CA LEU A 278 -11.39 16.51 5.78
C LEU A 278 -10.32 15.49 6.19
N LEU A 279 -9.45 15.08 5.27
CA LEU A 279 -8.59 13.91 5.41
C LEU A 279 -7.68 13.95 6.64
N PRO A 280 -6.93 15.05 6.93
CA PRO A 280 -6.07 15.10 8.11
C PRO A 280 -6.86 14.89 9.40
N TRP A 281 -8.00 15.58 9.53
CA TRP A 281 -8.90 15.43 10.68
C TRP A 281 -9.43 14.01 10.80
N LEU A 282 -9.94 13.45 9.70
CA LEU A 282 -10.52 12.11 9.68
C LEU A 282 -9.48 11.03 10.00
N ARG A 283 -8.26 11.16 9.44
CA ARG A 283 -7.13 10.28 9.77
C ARG A 283 -6.86 10.29 11.26
N GLY A 284 -6.84 11.47 11.87
CA GLY A 284 -6.75 11.65 13.31
C GLY A 284 -7.77 10.82 14.08
N ARG A 285 -9.04 10.94 13.68
CA ARG A 285 -10.15 10.24 14.33
C ARG A 285 -10.08 8.73 14.16
N VAL A 286 -9.68 8.20 13.01
CA VAL A 286 -9.56 6.72 12.83
C VAL A 286 -8.28 6.15 13.46
N SER A 287 -7.30 6.99 13.75
CA SER A 287 -5.96 6.61 14.26
C SER A 287 -5.85 6.58 15.79
N THR A 288 -6.96 6.49 16.53
CA THR A 288 -6.98 6.52 18.01
C THR A 288 -6.27 5.34 18.67
N GLU A 289 -6.30 4.18 18.03
CA GLU A 289 -5.63 2.96 18.53
C GLU A 289 -4.28 2.75 17.82
N GLN A 290 -4.27 2.89 16.49
CA GLN A 290 -3.08 2.77 15.63
C GLN A 290 -3.18 3.72 14.45
N ARG A 291 -2.07 4.34 14.06
CA ARG A 291 -1.99 5.20 12.87
C ARG A 291 -2.44 4.47 11.61
N GLN A 292 -3.14 5.19 10.73
CA GLN A 292 -3.62 4.67 9.46
C GLN A 292 -3.11 5.50 8.28
N ILE A 293 -2.92 4.86 7.13
CA ILE A 293 -2.66 5.50 5.84
C ILE A 293 -3.93 5.43 5.00
N ALA A 294 -4.27 6.52 4.33
CA ALA A 294 -5.49 6.63 3.53
C ALA A 294 -5.27 6.40 2.03
N THR A 295 -6.31 5.90 1.36
CA THR A 295 -6.51 5.94 -0.08
C THR A 295 -7.91 6.44 -0.38
N VAL A 296 -8.00 7.54 -1.13
CA VAL A 296 -9.25 8.05 -1.72
C VAL A 296 -9.50 7.38 -3.06
N GLU A 297 -10.74 6.93 -3.28
CA GLU A 297 -11.25 6.39 -4.54
C GLU A 297 -12.54 7.11 -4.96
N SER A 298 -12.53 7.69 -6.16
CA SER A 298 -13.62 8.52 -6.70
C SER A 298 -13.87 8.22 -8.19
N ARG A 299 -13.65 6.98 -8.62
CA ARG A 299 -14.10 6.50 -9.93
C ARG A 299 -15.62 6.59 -10.06
N ASP A 300 -16.10 6.64 -11.31
CA ASP A 300 -17.52 6.84 -11.60
C ASP A 300 -18.42 5.74 -11.03
N ASP A 301 -17.97 4.48 -11.03
CA ASP A 301 -18.69 3.35 -10.43
C ASP A 301 -18.85 3.52 -8.91
N VAL A 302 -17.77 3.91 -8.23
CA VAL A 302 -17.78 4.19 -6.79
C VAL A 302 -18.65 5.41 -6.47
N LEU A 303 -18.53 6.49 -7.24
CA LEU A 303 -19.34 7.71 -7.07
C LEU A 303 -20.83 7.44 -7.30
N ALA A 304 -21.17 6.65 -8.33
CA ALA A 304 -22.53 6.22 -8.62
C ALA A 304 -23.10 5.43 -7.44
N PHE A 305 -22.33 4.49 -6.89
CA PHE A 305 -22.75 3.71 -5.71
C PHE A 305 -22.97 4.58 -4.48
N VAL A 306 -21.95 5.31 -4.01
CA VAL A 306 -22.05 6.05 -2.73
C VAL A 306 -23.13 7.15 -2.74
N SER A 307 -23.47 7.64 -3.94
CA SER A 307 -24.46 8.69 -4.13
C SER A 307 -25.85 8.16 -4.54
N SER A 308 -26.03 6.83 -4.56
CA SER A 308 -27.29 6.19 -4.93
C SER A 308 -28.32 6.12 -3.79
N ARG A 309 -29.54 5.69 -4.11
CA ARG A 309 -30.62 5.46 -3.13
C ARG A 309 -30.39 4.22 -2.29
N ASP A 310 -29.80 3.17 -2.85
CA ASP A 310 -29.56 1.90 -2.16
C ASP A 310 -28.24 1.83 -1.39
N ALA A 311 -27.37 2.85 -1.55
CA ALA A 311 -26.03 2.88 -0.95
C ALA A 311 -25.99 2.52 0.53
N GLN A 312 -26.87 3.12 1.35
CA GLN A 312 -26.89 2.88 2.80
C GLN A 312 -27.33 1.45 3.14
N ARG A 313 -28.37 0.95 2.46
CA ARG A 313 -28.87 -0.42 2.66
C ARG A 313 -27.80 -1.44 2.33
N LEU A 314 -27.15 -1.28 1.18
CA LEU A 314 -26.12 -2.21 0.70
C LEU A 314 -24.83 -2.09 1.52
N ALA A 315 -24.45 -0.89 1.95
CA ALA A 315 -23.34 -0.68 2.87
C ALA A 315 -23.55 -1.40 4.21
N GLU A 316 -24.78 -1.41 4.76
CA GLU A 316 -25.09 -2.10 6.02
C GLU A 316 -25.04 -3.64 5.89
N LEU A 317 -25.29 -4.19 4.70
CA LEU A 317 -25.12 -5.62 4.42
C LEU A 317 -23.64 -6.02 4.40
N GLY A 318 -22.73 -5.09 4.08
CA GLY A 318 -21.30 -5.35 4.00
C GLY A 318 -20.89 -6.13 2.77
N THR A 319 -19.69 -6.71 2.79
CA THR A 319 -19.17 -7.54 1.70
C THR A 319 -19.59 -9.00 1.87
N SER A 320 -19.65 -9.78 0.79
CA SER A 320 -20.11 -11.18 0.82
C SER A 320 -18.99 -12.21 0.70
N CYS A 321 -17.82 -11.83 0.19
CA CYS A 321 -16.72 -12.78 -0.01
C CYS A 321 -15.80 -12.85 1.23
N PRO A 322 -15.43 -14.06 1.71
CA PRO A 322 -14.48 -14.27 2.80
C PRO A 322 -13.20 -13.41 2.75
N ASP A 323 -12.62 -13.23 1.56
CA ASP A 323 -11.36 -12.48 1.37
C ASP A 323 -11.53 -10.97 1.64
N HIS A 324 -12.75 -10.46 1.56
CA HIS A 324 -13.04 -9.04 1.76
C HIS A 324 -12.97 -8.68 3.26
N PHE A 325 -13.55 -9.52 4.14
CA PHE A 325 -13.67 -9.19 5.58
C PHE A 325 -12.33 -8.95 6.27
N LEU A 326 -11.28 -9.66 5.87
CA LEU A 326 -9.94 -9.49 6.46
C LEU A 326 -9.39 -8.08 6.27
N ARG A 327 -9.84 -7.35 5.24
CA ARG A 327 -9.35 -6.00 4.89
C ARG A 327 -10.43 -4.93 5.08
N THR A 328 -11.68 -5.21 4.70
CA THR A 328 -12.79 -4.25 4.72
C THR A 328 -13.62 -4.31 6.00
N LYS A 329 -13.32 -5.27 6.90
CA LYS A 329 -14.16 -5.62 8.07
C LYS A 329 -15.55 -6.06 7.63
N ILE A 330 -16.45 -6.27 8.61
CA ILE A 330 -17.82 -6.73 8.37
C ILE A 330 -18.66 -5.77 7.52
N LYS A 331 -18.48 -4.44 7.68
CA LYS A 331 -19.17 -3.40 6.91
C LYS A 331 -18.34 -2.10 6.87
N PRO A 332 -18.52 -1.23 5.85
CA PRO A 332 -18.00 0.14 5.86
C PRO A 332 -18.79 1.04 6.82
N LEU A 333 -18.29 2.25 7.06
CA LEU A 333 -19.08 3.36 7.61
C LEU A 333 -19.67 4.18 6.45
N TYR A 334 -21.00 4.16 6.30
CA TYR A 334 -21.71 5.08 5.40
C TYR A 334 -22.12 6.35 6.16
N VAL A 335 -21.81 7.52 5.60
CA VAL A 335 -22.16 8.80 6.21
C VAL A 335 -23.25 9.48 5.39
N ASP A 336 -24.44 9.60 5.94
CA ASP A 336 -25.57 10.24 5.26
C ASP A 336 -25.39 11.77 5.20
N TRP A 337 -24.63 12.23 4.21
CA TRP A 337 -24.34 13.64 3.93
C TRP A 337 -24.84 14.05 2.55
N ASN A 338 -25.24 15.32 2.42
CA ASN A 338 -25.74 15.88 1.17
C ASN A 338 -25.18 17.32 1.00
N PRO A 339 -24.25 17.56 0.06
CA PRO A 339 -23.63 18.88 -0.11
C PRO A 339 -24.62 19.99 -0.49
N ALA A 340 -25.83 19.66 -0.97
CA ALA A 340 -26.83 20.66 -1.33
C ALA A 340 -27.49 21.32 -0.10
N SER A 341 -27.49 20.64 1.05
CA SER A 341 -28.15 21.09 2.28
C SER A 341 -27.22 21.13 3.49
N HIS A 342 -25.99 20.64 3.35
CA HIS A 342 -25.03 20.45 4.43
C HIS A 342 -23.65 20.97 4.02
N ASP A 343 -22.95 21.59 4.95
CA ASP A 343 -21.56 22.04 4.80
C ASP A 343 -20.54 20.96 5.25
N VAL A 344 -19.26 21.30 5.20
CA VAL A 344 -18.18 20.40 5.63
C VAL A 344 -18.17 20.18 7.15
N GLU A 345 -18.63 21.16 7.94
CA GLU A 345 -18.67 21.03 9.40
C GLU A 345 -19.75 20.05 9.88
N SER A 346 -20.91 20.06 9.22
CA SER A 346 -21.94 19.04 9.42
C SER A 346 -21.49 17.65 8.92
N LEU A 347 -20.67 17.55 7.87
CA LEU A 347 -20.00 16.31 7.48
C LEU A 347 -19.09 15.79 8.61
N ARG A 348 -18.25 16.65 9.21
CA ARG A 348 -17.42 16.28 10.37
C ARG A 348 -18.25 15.81 11.54
N SER A 349 -19.33 16.52 11.87
CA SER A 349 -20.23 16.16 12.98
C SER A 349 -20.87 14.78 12.76
N LYS A 350 -21.34 14.50 11.54
CA LYS A 350 -21.89 13.19 11.16
C LYS A 350 -20.84 12.08 11.16
N LEU A 351 -19.62 12.36 10.71
CA LEU A 351 -18.49 11.44 10.78
C LEU A 351 -18.12 11.10 12.22
N GLU A 352 -18.07 12.09 13.11
CA GLU A 352 -17.76 11.86 14.53
C GLU A 352 -18.78 10.92 15.17
N ALA A 353 -20.07 11.22 15.01
CA ALA A 353 -21.15 10.36 15.51
C ALA A 353 -21.13 8.97 14.87
N GLY A 354 -20.89 8.89 13.55
CA GLY A 354 -20.80 7.64 12.81
C GLY A 354 -19.62 6.77 13.23
N LEU A 355 -18.45 7.37 13.49
CA LEU A 355 -17.27 6.66 14.00
C LEU A 355 -17.51 6.12 15.41
N GLN A 356 -18.15 6.90 16.28
CA GLN A 356 -18.52 6.44 17.62
C GLN A 356 -19.48 5.24 17.54
N GLN A 357 -20.55 5.36 16.74
CA GLN A 357 -21.52 4.28 16.57
C GLN A 357 -20.87 3.03 15.96
N TYR A 358 -20.05 3.19 14.92
CA TYR A 358 -19.37 2.06 14.27
C TYR A 358 -18.51 1.26 15.26
N ARG A 359 -17.76 1.95 16.13
CA ARG A 359 -16.93 1.28 17.14
C ARG A 359 -17.78 0.50 18.14
N SER A 360 -18.87 1.10 18.60
CA SER A 360 -19.84 0.43 19.48
C SER A 360 -20.46 -0.80 18.80
N ASP A 361 -20.92 -0.67 17.56
CA ASP A 361 -21.46 -1.78 16.75
C ASP A 361 -20.43 -2.90 16.58
N TYR A 362 -19.17 -2.55 16.32
CA TYR A 362 -18.11 -3.54 16.09
C TYR A 362 -17.72 -4.28 17.38
N VAL A 363 -17.70 -3.58 18.52
CA VAL A 363 -17.52 -4.20 19.84
C VAL A 363 -18.69 -5.13 20.17
N GLU A 364 -19.93 -4.69 19.94
CA GLU A 364 -21.12 -5.53 20.13
C GLU A 364 -21.07 -6.77 19.22
N TYR A 365 -20.79 -6.57 17.93
CA TYR A 365 -20.59 -7.65 16.96
C TYR A 365 -19.60 -8.70 17.45
N TYR A 366 -18.44 -8.25 17.97
CA TYR A 366 -17.44 -9.15 18.54
C TYR A 366 -17.99 -9.92 19.76
N HIS A 367 -18.62 -9.25 20.71
CA HIS A 367 -19.14 -9.90 21.92
C HIS A 367 -20.29 -10.88 21.65
N THR A 368 -21.13 -10.59 20.66
CA THR A 368 -22.26 -11.45 20.28
C THR A 368 -21.82 -12.73 19.58
N HIS A 369 -20.74 -12.69 18.79
CA HIS A 369 -20.35 -13.81 17.92
C HIS A 369 -19.07 -14.53 18.37
N LYS A 370 -18.30 -13.98 19.32
CA LYS A 370 -17.07 -14.62 19.81
C LYS A 370 -17.35 -15.99 20.43
N ARG A 371 -16.38 -16.88 20.23
CA ARG A 371 -16.27 -18.17 20.89
C ARG A 371 -15.27 -18.07 22.06
N PRO A 372 -15.25 -19.05 22.99
CA PRO A 372 -14.32 -19.03 24.12
C PRO A 372 -12.84 -18.92 23.73
N ASP A 373 -12.49 -19.41 22.54
CA ASP A 373 -11.14 -19.44 21.97
C ASP A 373 -10.86 -18.35 20.94
N SER A 374 -11.79 -17.43 20.67
CA SER A 374 -11.60 -16.38 19.66
C SER A 374 -10.44 -15.43 20.01
N PRO A 375 -9.66 -14.96 19.02
CA PRO A 375 -8.64 -13.93 19.20
C PRO A 375 -9.18 -12.65 19.84
N ALA A 376 -8.28 -11.80 20.34
CA ALA A 376 -8.63 -10.50 20.90
C ALA A 376 -9.30 -9.60 19.86
N LEU A 377 -10.19 -8.72 20.33
CA LEU A 377 -10.86 -7.70 19.51
C LEU A 377 -9.83 -6.91 18.69
N ARG A 378 -10.06 -6.83 17.38
CA ARG A 378 -9.26 -6.00 16.45
C ARG A 378 -9.61 -4.52 16.60
N VAL A 379 -8.76 -3.65 16.05
CA VAL A 379 -8.97 -2.19 16.04
C VAL A 379 -10.39 -1.85 15.61
N SER A 380 -11.10 -1.06 16.41
CA SER A 380 -12.56 -0.87 16.27
C SER A 380 -12.95 0.17 15.21
N SER A 381 -12.01 0.99 14.74
CA SER A 381 -12.25 1.97 13.66
C SER A 381 -12.57 1.30 12.31
N PRO A 382 -13.41 1.91 11.46
CA PRO A 382 -13.70 1.38 10.12
C PRO A 382 -12.45 1.46 9.22
N SER A 383 -12.30 0.48 8.32
CA SER A 383 -11.28 0.52 7.27
C SER A 383 -11.78 1.11 5.96
N VAL A 384 -13.10 1.24 5.79
CA VAL A 384 -13.75 1.87 4.62
C VAL A 384 -14.79 2.87 5.10
N ILE A 385 -14.73 4.10 4.59
CA ILE A 385 -15.72 5.15 4.82
C ILE A 385 -16.27 5.63 3.48
N LEU A 386 -17.59 5.69 3.37
CA LEU A 386 -18.32 6.09 2.18
C LEU A 386 -19.00 7.44 2.41
N VAL A 387 -18.68 8.40 1.57
CA VAL A 387 -19.22 9.76 1.65
C VAL A 387 -19.93 10.10 0.34
N PRO A 388 -21.27 10.26 0.35
CA PRO A 388 -22.03 10.64 -0.83
C PRO A 388 -21.45 11.87 -1.50
N ALA A 389 -21.47 11.88 -2.84
CA ALA A 389 -20.92 12.92 -3.69
C ALA A 389 -19.40 13.15 -3.64
N VAL A 390 -18.66 12.52 -2.72
CA VAL A 390 -17.20 12.63 -2.57
C VAL A 390 -16.50 11.35 -3.02
N GLY A 391 -16.97 10.18 -2.57
CA GLY A 391 -16.38 8.89 -2.91
C GLY A 391 -16.11 8.03 -1.68
N MET A 392 -15.09 7.17 -1.80
CA MET A 392 -14.67 6.22 -0.78
C MET A 392 -13.29 6.60 -0.23
N ILE A 393 -13.12 6.46 1.10
CA ILE A 393 -11.84 6.62 1.79
C ILE A 393 -11.54 5.30 2.49
N ALA A 394 -10.48 4.63 2.06
CA ALA A 394 -10.00 3.38 2.64
C ALA A 394 -8.74 3.60 3.48
N PHE A 395 -8.59 2.84 4.56
CA PHE A 395 -7.49 2.93 5.51
C PHE A 395 -6.75 1.60 5.65
N GLY A 396 -5.44 1.66 5.88
CA GLY A 396 -4.61 0.49 6.15
C GLY A 396 -3.28 0.84 6.82
N LYS A 397 -2.46 -0.17 7.13
CA LYS A 397 -1.14 0.02 7.76
C LYS A 397 -0.15 0.77 6.87
N SER A 398 -0.24 0.54 5.56
CA SER A 398 0.64 1.09 4.55
C SER A 398 -0.16 1.62 3.36
N LYS A 399 0.49 2.37 2.47
CA LYS A 399 -0.16 2.79 1.23
C LYS A 399 -0.66 1.59 0.43
N SER A 400 0.15 0.54 0.27
CA SER A 400 -0.27 -0.69 -0.41
C SER A 400 -1.54 -1.28 0.21
N GLU A 401 -1.61 -1.42 1.54
CA GLU A 401 -2.78 -2.03 2.19
C GLU A 401 -4.04 -1.17 2.11
N SER A 402 -3.93 0.15 2.24
CA SER A 402 -5.09 1.04 2.08
C SER A 402 -5.65 0.99 0.65
N ARG A 403 -4.79 0.81 -0.37
CA ARG A 403 -5.20 0.60 -1.77
C ARG A 403 -5.86 -0.75 -1.98
N VAL A 404 -5.31 -1.82 -1.40
CA VAL A 404 -5.94 -3.15 -1.39
C VAL A 404 -7.35 -3.07 -0.79
N THR A 405 -7.50 -2.36 0.33
CA THR A 405 -8.79 -2.18 1.00
C THR A 405 -9.80 -1.44 0.11
N ALA A 406 -9.38 -0.38 -0.56
CA ALA A 406 -10.21 0.32 -1.56
C ALA A 406 -10.59 -0.59 -2.73
N GLU A 407 -9.64 -1.39 -3.23
CA GLU A 407 -9.85 -2.29 -4.36
C GLU A 407 -10.88 -3.38 -4.04
N PHE A 408 -10.76 -4.01 -2.87
CA PHE A 408 -11.72 -5.01 -2.40
C PHE A 408 -13.13 -4.45 -2.29
N TYR A 409 -13.29 -3.26 -1.72
CA TYR A 409 -14.62 -2.68 -1.58
C TYR A 409 -15.17 -2.19 -2.93
N ALA A 410 -14.32 -1.71 -3.85
CA ALA A 410 -14.74 -1.39 -5.20
C ALA A 410 -15.21 -2.64 -5.98
N ALA A 411 -14.55 -3.79 -5.79
CA ALA A 411 -15.03 -5.07 -6.33
C ALA A 411 -16.38 -5.47 -5.72
N ALA A 412 -16.56 -5.27 -4.41
CA ALA A 412 -17.84 -5.53 -3.73
C ALA A 412 -18.97 -4.65 -4.30
N ILE A 413 -18.70 -3.39 -4.63
CA ILE A 413 -19.67 -2.51 -5.33
C ILE A 413 -20.12 -3.13 -6.65
N GLY A 414 -19.19 -3.62 -7.47
CA GLY A 414 -19.51 -4.30 -8.74
C GLY A 414 -20.33 -5.58 -8.54
N VAL A 415 -20.02 -6.35 -7.49
CA VAL A 415 -20.79 -7.55 -7.12
C VAL A 415 -22.22 -7.19 -6.72
N MET A 416 -22.39 -6.17 -5.86
CA MET A 416 -23.71 -5.69 -5.43
C MET A 416 -24.52 -5.19 -6.64
N GLU A 417 -23.89 -4.47 -7.58
CA GLU A 417 -24.57 -4.01 -8.80
C GLU A 417 -25.09 -5.20 -9.60
N GLY A 418 -24.21 -6.17 -9.89
CA GLY A 418 -24.58 -7.35 -10.68
C GLY A 418 -25.70 -8.15 -10.03
N ALA A 419 -25.61 -8.39 -8.72
CA ALA A 419 -26.61 -9.16 -7.98
C ALA A 419 -27.98 -8.47 -7.96
N GLU A 420 -28.01 -7.15 -7.72
CA GLU A 420 -29.26 -6.36 -7.69
C GLU A 420 -29.89 -6.15 -9.08
N ARG A 421 -29.16 -6.43 -10.17
CA ARG A 421 -29.72 -6.40 -11.53
C ARG A 421 -30.48 -7.67 -11.90
N VAL A 422 -30.03 -8.83 -11.39
CA VAL A 422 -30.62 -10.12 -11.76
C VAL A 422 -31.54 -10.69 -10.68
N SER A 423 -31.38 -10.25 -9.43
CA SER A 423 -32.20 -10.64 -8.28
C SER A 423 -31.94 -9.64 -7.14
N ARG A 424 -31.68 -10.11 -5.92
CA ARG A 424 -31.34 -9.32 -4.73
C ARG A 424 -30.00 -9.78 -4.17
N TYR A 425 -29.14 -8.83 -3.80
CA TYR A 425 -27.87 -9.10 -3.13
C TYR A 425 -28.11 -9.68 -1.72
N THR A 426 -27.34 -10.72 -1.40
CA THR A 426 -27.33 -11.37 -0.09
C THR A 426 -25.91 -11.39 0.47
N ALA A 427 -25.80 -11.09 1.77
CA ALA A 427 -24.56 -11.17 2.52
C ALA A 427 -24.49 -12.48 3.31
N LEU A 428 -23.28 -12.86 3.73
CA LEU A 428 -23.09 -14.00 4.62
C LEU A 428 -23.73 -13.75 5.99
N HIS A 429 -24.14 -14.83 6.65
CA HIS A 429 -24.62 -14.77 8.02
C HIS A 429 -23.55 -14.17 8.94
N ARG A 430 -23.92 -13.33 9.90
CA ARG A 430 -22.96 -12.59 10.74
C ARG A 430 -21.99 -13.48 11.53
N GLN A 431 -22.47 -14.63 12.04
CA GLN A 431 -21.60 -15.61 12.69
C GLN A 431 -20.59 -16.22 11.71
N GLU A 432 -20.97 -16.44 10.46
CA GLU A 432 -20.06 -16.98 9.44
C GLU A 432 -18.97 -15.97 9.09
N ALA A 433 -19.35 -14.70 8.89
CA ALA A 433 -18.40 -13.63 8.69
C ALA A 433 -17.45 -13.47 9.89
N PHE A 434 -17.94 -13.66 11.12
CA PHE A 434 -17.11 -13.60 12.33
C PHE A 434 -16.09 -14.74 12.37
N ASP A 435 -16.55 -15.96 12.11
CA ASP A 435 -15.70 -17.16 12.10
C ASP A 435 -14.59 -17.06 11.03
N ILE A 436 -14.80 -16.30 9.94
CA ILE A 436 -13.78 -15.97 8.94
C ILE A 436 -12.83 -14.87 9.44
N GLU A 437 -13.37 -13.73 9.91
CA GLU A 437 -12.56 -12.58 10.30
C GLU A 437 -11.63 -12.93 11.48
N TYR A 438 -12.11 -13.74 12.43
CA TYR A 438 -11.42 -14.13 13.66
C TYR A 438 -10.88 -15.57 13.64
N TRP A 439 -10.64 -16.13 12.44
CA TRP A 439 -10.19 -17.50 12.31
C TRP A 439 -8.79 -17.72 12.92
N LEU A 440 -8.66 -18.73 13.79
CA LEU A 440 -7.42 -19.06 14.50
C LEU A 440 -6.23 -19.39 13.58
N LEU A 441 -6.47 -20.03 12.43
CA LEU A 441 -5.42 -20.33 11.47
C LEU A 441 -4.88 -19.07 10.81
N GLU A 442 -5.73 -18.08 10.56
CA GLU A 442 -5.31 -16.78 10.04
C GLU A 442 -4.56 -15.97 11.12
N GLU A 443 -5.04 -16.01 12.37
CA GLU A 443 -4.34 -15.42 13.51
C GLU A 443 -2.93 -16.01 13.70
N ALA A 444 -2.78 -17.33 13.53
CA ALA A 444 -1.48 -17.98 13.59
C ALA A 444 -0.53 -17.52 12.46
N LYS A 445 -1.04 -17.15 11.28
CA LYS A 445 -0.23 -16.54 10.22
C LYS A 445 0.18 -15.12 10.58
N LEU A 446 -0.75 -14.30 11.07
CA LEU A 446 -0.47 -12.93 11.50
C LEU A 446 0.63 -12.89 12.57
N LYS A 447 0.59 -13.82 13.53
CA LYS A 447 1.64 -13.96 14.58
C LYS A 447 3.02 -14.38 14.06
N ARG A 448 3.10 -14.97 12.86
CA ARG A 448 4.37 -15.37 12.20
C ARG A 448 4.91 -14.28 11.28
N MET A 449 4.13 -13.24 10.98
CA MET A 449 4.61 -12.13 10.18
C MET A 449 5.72 -11.37 10.92
N PRO A 450 6.68 -10.77 10.20
CA PRO A 450 7.68 -9.91 10.81
C PRO A 450 7.01 -8.80 11.63
N ALA A 451 7.64 -8.42 12.74
CA ALA A 451 7.20 -7.28 13.54
C ALA A 451 7.14 -6.00 12.69
N ASP A 452 6.28 -5.07 13.11
CA ASP A 452 6.16 -3.75 12.49
C ASP A 452 7.53 -3.04 12.50
N LYS A 453 7.85 -2.41 11.38
CA LYS A 453 9.03 -1.55 11.27
C LYS A 453 8.80 -0.25 12.02
N ALA A 454 9.89 0.44 12.37
CA ALA A 454 9.85 1.61 13.23
C ALA A 454 8.96 2.76 12.72
N LEU A 455 8.81 2.90 11.40
CA LEU A 455 8.00 3.94 10.76
C LEU A 455 6.83 3.38 9.95
N ASP A 456 6.45 2.12 10.15
CA ASP A 456 5.18 1.62 9.61
C ASP A 456 4.04 2.55 10.06
N ARG A 457 3.11 2.87 9.15
CA ARG A 457 1.98 3.78 9.36
C ARG A 457 2.32 5.27 9.47
N HIS A 458 3.60 5.65 9.37
CA HIS A 458 4.01 7.05 9.37
C HIS A 458 4.00 7.67 7.97
N ILE A 459 3.67 8.96 7.91
CA ILE A 459 3.74 9.81 6.72
C ILE A 459 4.85 10.83 6.93
N ALA A 460 5.89 10.79 6.10
CA ALA A 460 7.05 11.68 6.20
C ALA A 460 7.20 12.56 4.95
N VAL A 461 7.50 13.83 5.18
CA VAL A 461 7.87 14.80 4.14
C VAL A 461 9.36 15.09 4.24
N VAL A 462 10.08 14.98 3.13
CA VAL A 462 11.50 15.38 3.04
C VAL A 462 11.61 16.55 2.06
N VAL A 463 11.98 17.73 2.54
CA VAL A 463 12.19 18.94 1.72
C VAL A 463 13.67 19.10 1.40
N GLY A 464 14.01 19.21 0.12
CA GLY A 464 15.38 19.10 -0.39
C GLY A 464 15.75 17.65 -0.70
N ALA A 465 14.78 16.84 -1.14
CA ALA A 465 14.91 15.41 -1.34
C ALA A 465 15.62 15.01 -2.65
N GLY A 466 15.87 15.95 -3.57
CA GLY A 466 16.44 15.65 -4.88
C GLY A 466 17.92 15.23 -4.86
N SER A 467 18.65 15.52 -3.77
CA SER A 467 20.10 15.26 -3.68
C SER A 467 20.60 15.04 -2.25
N GLY A 468 21.85 14.58 -2.12
CA GLY A 468 22.59 14.49 -0.85
C GLY A 468 21.82 13.77 0.26
N ILE A 469 21.80 14.37 1.46
CA ILE A 469 21.17 13.82 2.67
C ILE A 469 19.68 13.55 2.43
N GLY A 470 18.97 14.48 1.77
CA GLY A 470 17.53 14.33 1.51
C GLY A 470 17.23 13.10 0.66
N ARG A 471 17.97 12.89 -0.44
CA ARG A 471 17.79 11.71 -1.31
C ARG A 471 18.10 10.39 -0.59
N ALA A 472 19.18 10.37 0.20
CA ALA A 472 19.53 9.19 1.00
C ALA A 472 18.46 8.88 2.07
N LEU A 473 17.90 9.93 2.68
CA LEU A 473 16.87 9.82 3.69
C LEU A 473 15.55 9.24 3.14
N VAL A 474 15.11 9.64 1.93
CA VAL A 474 13.93 9.05 1.28
C VAL A 474 14.06 7.53 1.20
N SER A 475 15.21 7.03 0.73
CA SER A 475 15.47 5.59 0.62
C SER A 475 15.40 4.89 1.98
N ARG A 476 16.01 5.50 3.01
CA ARG A 476 16.04 4.93 4.35
C ARG A 476 14.67 4.90 5.02
N LEU A 477 13.91 6.00 4.98
CA LEU A 477 12.61 6.07 5.63
C LEU A 477 11.59 5.10 5.00
N VAL A 478 11.63 4.90 3.67
CA VAL A 478 10.82 3.86 3.00
C VAL A 478 11.24 2.46 3.46
N ALA A 479 12.55 2.20 3.59
CA ALA A 479 13.04 0.92 4.10
C ALA A 479 12.55 0.64 5.53
N ASP A 480 12.37 1.70 6.34
CA ASP A 480 11.84 1.66 7.71
C ASP A 480 10.30 1.68 7.78
N GLY A 481 9.58 1.69 6.65
CA GLY A 481 8.12 1.48 6.58
C GLY A 481 7.27 2.72 6.29
N ALA A 482 7.87 3.92 6.24
CA ALA A 482 7.13 5.16 6.07
C ALA A 482 6.56 5.35 4.64
N SER A 483 5.43 6.06 4.54
CA SER A 483 4.96 6.64 3.27
C SER A 483 5.55 8.03 3.09
N ILE A 484 6.18 8.31 1.94
CA ILE A 484 7.09 9.46 1.78
C ILE A 484 6.66 10.41 0.67
N ALA A 485 6.70 11.71 0.97
CA ALA A 485 6.74 12.75 -0.04
C ALA A 485 8.14 13.37 -0.12
N ALA A 486 8.82 13.12 -1.25
CA ALA A 486 10.09 13.73 -1.62
C ALA A 486 9.80 15.08 -2.30
N ILE A 487 10.07 16.19 -1.61
CA ILE A 487 9.83 17.54 -2.10
C ILE A 487 11.15 18.20 -2.46
N ASP A 488 11.22 18.81 -3.64
CA ASP A 488 12.36 19.62 -4.07
C ASP A 488 11.91 20.77 -4.97
N ILE A 489 12.72 21.83 -5.08
CA ILE A 489 12.49 22.89 -6.08
C ILE A 489 12.73 22.35 -7.49
N ASN A 490 13.65 21.39 -7.64
CA ASN A 490 13.86 20.65 -8.87
C ASN A 490 12.88 19.47 -8.96
N ALA A 491 11.81 19.65 -9.72
CA ALA A 491 10.77 18.65 -9.94
C ALA A 491 11.31 17.31 -10.48
N GLU A 492 12.28 17.36 -11.40
CA GLU A 492 12.85 16.16 -12.01
C GLU A 492 13.68 15.37 -11.00
N ALA A 493 14.49 16.05 -10.19
CA ALA A 493 15.28 15.42 -9.13
C ALA A 493 14.40 14.76 -8.06
N ALA A 494 13.32 15.42 -7.64
CA ALA A 494 12.36 14.85 -6.69
C ALA A 494 11.68 13.59 -7.25
N ARG A 495 11.22 13.64 -8.51
CA ARG A 495 10.60 12.49 -9.19
C ARG A 495 11.59 11.35 -9.39
N ALA A 496 12.84 11.63 -9.76
CA ALA A 496 13.88 10.63 -9.93
C ALA A 496 14.21 9.92 -8.61
N ALA A 497 14.33 10.67 -7.51
CA ALA A 497 14.56 10.10 -6.18
C ALA A 497 13.39 9.18 -5.75
N ALA A 498 12.15 9.63 -5.96
CA ALA A 498 10.97 8.81 -5.69
C ALA A 498 10.92 7.56 -6.57
N ALA A 499 11.13 7.69 -7.88
CA ALA A 499 11.06 6.58 -8.83
C ALA A 499 12.13 5.51 -8.58
N GLU A 500 13.34 5.91 -8.21
CA GLU A 500 14.40 4.97 -7.84
C GLU A 500 13.98 4.07 -6.67
N VAL A 501 13.44 4.69 -5.61
CA VAL A 501 12.98 3.95 -4.43
C VAL A 501 11.74 3.13 -4.75
N GLN A 502 10.78 3.70 -5.47
CA GLN A 502 9.54 3.05 -5.88
C GLN A 502 9.79 1.81 -6.74
N THR A 503 10.83 1.83 -7.58
CA THR A 503 11.27 0.66 -8.37
C THR A 503 11.79 -0.47 -7.48
N LYS A 504 12.53 -0.13 -6.41
CA LYS A 504 13.10 -1.12 -5.47
C LYS A 504 12.03 -1.77 -4.59
N VAL A 505 11.07 -0.99 -4.10
CA VAL A 505 10.02 -1.52 -3.19
C VAL A 505 8.76 -2.00 -3.91
N GLY A 506 8.60 -1.63 -5.18
CA GLY A 506 7.41 -1.93 -5.97
C GLY A 506 6.17 -1.14 -5.52
N MET A 507 5.16 -1.07 -6.38
CA MET A 507 3.90 -0.34 -6.11
C MET A 507 3.06 -0.95 -4.98
N GLY A 508 3.50 -2.07 -4.43
CA GLY A 508 2.67 -2.95 -3.63
C GLY A 508 1.70 -3.76 -4.50
N ILE A 509 0.83 -4.51 -3.83
CA ILE A 509 -0.13 -5.39 -4.49
C ILE A 509 -1.44 -4.67 -4.85
N GLY A 510 -1.80 -3.59 -4.13
CA GLY A 510 -3.02 -2.83 -4.39
C GLY A 510 -2.85 -1.80 -5.51
N VAL A 511 -3.86 -1.67 -6.38
CA VAL A 511 -3.83 -0.74 -7.52
C VAL A 511 -4.89 0.37 -7.46
N ALA A 512 -5.84 0.32 -6.54
CA ALA A 512 -6.87 1.36 -6.38
C ALA A 512 -6.32 2.74 -5.99
N GLY A 513 -7.18 3.76 -6.13
CA GLY A 513 -6.90 5.16 -5.80
C GLY A 513 -7.06 6.09 -7.00
N THR A 514 -7.76 7.21 -6.81
CA THR A 514 -8.00 8.22 -7.87
C THR A 514 -6.99 9.38 -7.78
N GLY A 515 -6.43 9.80 -8.92
CA GLY A 515 -5.50 10.93 -8.98
C GLY A 515 -4.23 10.68 -8.15
N ILE A 516 -3.81 11.68 -7.37
CA ILE A 516 -2.63 11.58 -6.51
C ILE A 516 -2.75 10.52 -5.40
N SER A 517 -3.96 10.06 -5.09
CA SER A 517 -4.18 8.94 -4.17
C SER A 517 -3.77 7.59 -4.76
N GLY A 518 -3.64 7.45 -6.09
CA GLY A 518 -3.20 6.22 -6.77
C GLY A 518 -1.69 5.95 -6.70
N VAL A 519 -0.94 6.72 -5.91
CA VAL A 519 0.52 6.63 -5.79
C VAL A 519 0.98 5.45 -4.93
N GLY A 520 2.26 5.08 -5.07
CA GLY A 520 2.88 4.06 -4.24
C GLY A 520 3.36 4.62 -2.89
N GLN A 521 4.28 3.91 -2.26
CA GLN A 521 4.81 4.28 -0.94
C GLN A 521 5.58 5.60 -0.96
N VAL A 522 6.06 6.06 -2.12
CA VAL A 522 6.80 7.31 -2.28
C VAL A 522 6.32 8.14 -3.47
N ILE A 523 6.26 9.46 -3.30
CA ILE A 523 5.95 10.43 -4.37
C ILE A 523 7.00 11.54 -4.44
N GLY A 524 7.24 12.04 -5.65
CA GLY A 524 8.07 13.22 -5.90
C GLY A 524 7.21 14.44 -6.20
N LEU A 525 7.36 15.52 -5.43
CA LEU A 525 6.62 16.78 -5.59
C LEU A 525 7.56 17.97 -5.80
N ALA A 526 7.09 18.96 -6.54
CA ALA A 526 7.83 20.20 -6.80
C ALA A 526 7.34 21.32 -5.88
N ALA A 527 8.21 21.88 -5.05
CA ALA A 527 7.91 23.09 -4.30
C ALA A 527 9.18 23.88 -3.95
N ASP A 528 9.14 25.18 -4.20
CA ASP A 528 10.07 26.12 -3.58
C ASP A 528 9.59 26.39 -2.14
N MET A 529 10.39 25.98 -1.15
CA MET A 529 10.04 26.17 0.26
C MET A 529 9.98 27.63 0.70
N THR A 530 10.52 28.56 -0.09
CA THR A 530 10.39 30.01 0.16
C THR A 530 9.06 30.58 -0.34
N ASN A 531 8.29 29.79 -1.10
CA ASN A 531 6.95 30.14 -1.56
C ASN A 531 5.88 29.40 -0.75
N ARG A 532 5.22 30.12 0.17
CA ARG A 532 4.17 29.59 1.05
C ARG A 532 3.04 28.88 0.31
N ALA A 533 2.59 29.40 -0.83
CA ALA A 533 1.51 28.79 -1.59
C ALA A 533 1.95 27.46 -2.24
N ALA A 534 3.21 27.37 -2.67
CA ALA A 534 3.77 26.11 -3.19
C ALA A 534 3.91 25.06 -2.10
N VAL A 535 4.41 25.45 -0.91
CA VAL A 535 4.48 24.58 0.28
C VAL A 535 3.10 24.06 0.65
N ARG A 536 2.10 24.94 0.77
CA ARG A 536 0.72 24.58 1.07
C ARG A 536 0.19 23.53 0.10
N ARG A 537 0.26 23.79 -1.21
CA ARG A 537 -0.22 22.84 -2.23
C ARG A 537 0.47 21.49 -2.14
N ALA A 538 1.79 21.47 -1.93
CA ALA A 538 2.52 20.21 -1.79
C ALA A 538 2.06 19.42 -0.55
N LEU A 539 1.81 20.07 0.59
CA LEU A 539 1.29 19.41 1.78
C LEU A 539 -0.17 18.95 1.64
N GLU A 540 -1.00 19.70 0.92
CA GLU A 540 -2.37 19.27 0.54
C GLU A 540 -2.32 18.02 -0.34
N ASP A 541 -1.37 17.96 -1.28
CA ASP A 541 -1.10 16.78 -2.11
C ASP A 541 -0.65 15.57 -1.28
N VAL A 542 0.16 15.77 -0.23
CA VAL A 542 0.49 14.71 0.74
C VAL A 542 -0.75 14.22 1.48
N ALA A 543 -1.62 15.14 1.94
CA ALA A 543 -2.87 14.78 2.61
C ALA A 543 -3.80 13.98 1.70
N LEU A 544 -3.90 14.32 0.41
CA LEU A 544 -4.68 13.56 -0.57
C LEU A 544 -4.05 12.20 -0.89
N ALA A 545 -2.72 12.12 -0.92
CA ALA A 545 -1.99 10.89 -1.21
C ALA A 545 -2.08 9.88 -0.06
N TYR A 546 -1.95 10.34 1.19
CA TYR A 546 -1.73 9.45 2.34
C TYR A 546 -2.66 9.70 3.53
N GLY A 547 -3.46 10.76 3.51
CA GLY A 547 -4.44 11.10 4.54
C GLY A 547 -3.98 12.10 5.60
N GLY A 548 -2.70 12.48 5.67
CA GLY A 548 -2.18 13.40 6.70
C GLY A 548 -0.66 13.57 6.67
N LEU A 549 -0.07 13.90 7.82
CA LEU A 549 1.38 14.18 7.95
C LEU A 549 1.88 13.88 9.37
N ASP A 550 2.97 13.12 9.52
CA ASP A 550 3.55 12.84 10.84
C ASP A 550 4.90 13.52 11.02
N GLU A 551 5.81 13.31 10.07
CA GLU A 551 7.20 13.78 10.17
C GLU A 551 7.54 14.77 9.06
N VAL A 552 8.27 15.83 9.39
CA VAL A 552 8.78 16.81 8.43
C VAL A 552 10.28 16.96 8.59
N ILE A 553 11.04 16.67 7.53
CA ILE A 553 12.49 16.81 7.52
C ILE A 553 12.87 17.84 6.47
N VAL A 554 13.54 18.92 6.89
CA VAL A 554 14.04 19.96 5.99
C VAL A 554 15.55 19.83 5.86
N THR A 555 16.00 19.27 4.73
CA THR A 555 17.43 19.13 4.39
C THR A 555 17.91 20.21 3.43
N ALA A 556 16.99 20.93 2.78
CA ALA A 556 17.31 22.03 1.88
C ALA A 556 18.11 23.12 2.60
N GLY A 557 19.14 23.64 1.94
CA GLY A 557 19.99 24.71 2.46
C GLY A 557 20.83 25.37 1.38
N TYR A 558 21.24 26.59 1.64
CA TYR A 558 22.00 27.42 0.71
C TYR A 558 23.28 27.94 1.36
N TYR A 559 24.41 27.73 0.69
CA TYR A 559 25.70 28.33 1.04
C TYR A 559 26.03 29.38 -0.03
N PRO A 560 26.00 30.69 0.29
CA PRO A 560 26.38 31.74 -0.65
C PRO A 560 27.89 31.68 -0.94
N THR A 561 28.26 31.77 -2.21
CA THR A 561 29.66 31.86 -2.63
C THR A 561 30.13 33.31 -2.50
N PRO A 562 31.20 33.61 -1.73
CA PRO A 562 31.78 34.95 -1.69
C PRO A 562 32.27 35.39 -3.07
N ASP A 563 32.25 36.70 -3.32
CA ASP A 563 32.86 37.27 -4.53
C ASP A 563 34.39 37.13 -4.54
N GLN A 564 35.04 37.57 -5.63
CA GLN A 564 36.50 37.49 -5.77
C GLN A 564 37.28 38.27 -4.70
N LYS A 565 36.63 39.20 -3.99
CA LYS A 565 37.21 39.98 -2.87
C LYS A 565 36.88 39.37 -1.51
N GLY A 566 36.13 38.27 -1.48
CA GLY A 566 35.68 37.60 -0.25
C GLY A 566 34.45 38.24 0.40
N SER A 567 33.78 39.18 -0.28
CA SER A 567 32.55 39.82 0.20
C SER A 567 31.32 39.00 -0.18
N VAL A 568 30.25 39.07 0.62
CA VAL A 568 28.95 38.47 0.28
C VAL A 568 28.03 39.59 -0.20
N PRO A 569 27.54 39.56 -1.45
CA PRO A 569 26.56 40.53 -1.95
C PRO A 569 25.26 40.52 -1.14
N ASP A 570 24.60 41.67 -1.00
CA ASP A 570 23.34 41.80 -0.25
C ASP A 570 22.25 40.82 -0.74
N ALA A 571 22.17 40.58 -2.05
CA ALA A 571 21.24 39.61 -2.62
C ALA A 571 21.52 38.16 -2.17
N GLU A 572 22.79 37.80 -2.05
CA GLU A 572 23.23 36.48 -1.57
C GLU A 572 23.00 36.32 -0.07
N TRP A 573 23.17 37.41 0.70
CA TRP A 573 22.78 37.48 2.10
C TRP A 573 21.28 37.25 2.28
N ALA A 574 20.45 38.01 1.57
CA ALA A 574 19.00 37.90 1.64
C ALA A 574 18.52 36.49 1.25
N LYS A 575 19.11 35.92 0.20
CA LYS A 575 18.83 34.54 -0.25
C LYS A 575 19.22 33.49 0.79
N ALA A 576 20.35 33.64 1.48
CA ALA A 576 20.75 32.74 2.56
C ALA A 576 19.72 32.72 3.70
N PHE A 577 19.20 33.88 4.12
CA PHE A 577 18.14 33.95 5.13
C PHE A 577 16.78 33.46 4.63
N ALA A 578 16.42 33.78 3.39
CA ALA A 578 15.18 33.29 2.77
C ALA A 578 15.14 31.76 2.77
N ILE A 579 16.24 31.10 2.37
CA ILE A 579 16.29 29.64 2.26
C ILE A 579 16.55 28.98 3.62
N ASN A 580 17.59 29.40 4.36
CA ASN A 580 18.00 28.67 5.57
C ASN A 580 17.13 28.94 6.81
N VAL A 581 16.34 30.02 6.81
CA VAL A 581 15.53 30.43 7.98
C VAL A 581 14.05 30.54 7.60
N THR A 582 13.73 31.38 6.62
CA THR A 582 12.33 31.63 6.25
C THR A 582 11.67 30.38 5.66
N GLY A 583 12.37 29.65 4.79
CA GLY A 583 11.88 28.39 4.20
C GLY A 583 11.42 27.36 5.24
N PRO A 584 12.29 26.91 6.18
CA PRO A 584 11.89 26.02 7.26
C PRO A 584 10.72 26.53 8.10
N PHE A 585 10.65 27.84 8.37
CA PHE A 585 9.51 28.44 9.07
C PHE A 585 8.20 28.31 8.27
N LEU A 586 8.20 28.60 6.96
CA LEU A 586 7.01 28.46 6.11
C LEU A 586 6.53 27.01 6.06
N VAL A 587 7.46 26.06 5.94
CA VAL A 587 7.15 24.62 5.99
C VAL A 587 6.53 24.24 7.34
N ALA A 588 7.15 24.67 8.45
CA ALA A 588 6.67 24.41 9.80
C ALA A 588 5.25 24.96 10.03
N ASP A 589 4.99 26.20 9.63
CA ASP A 589 3.71 26.88 9.83
C ASP A 589 2.57 26.27 9.00
N GLU A 590 2.84 25.85 7.76
CA GLU A 590 1.85 25.13 6.95
C GLU A 590 1.61 23.70 7.46
N ALA A 591 2.67 22.99 7.87
CA ALA A 591 2.55 21.65 8.48
C ALA A 591 1.77 21.67 9.80
N TRP A 592 1.89 22.75 10.59
CA TRP A 592 1.13 22.95 11.83
C TRP A 592 -0.39 22.89 11.64
N ARG A 593 -0.89 23.32 10.48
CA ARG A 593 -2.33 23.22 10.16
C ARG A 593 -2.78 21.76 10.09
N LEU A 594 -1.98 20.90 9.44
CA LEU A 594 -2.26 19.47 9.31
C LEU A 594 -2.12 18.75 10.65
N TRP A 595 -1.03 18.98 11.39
CA TRP A 595 -0.83 18.40 12.72
C TRP A 595 -1.97 18.74 13.69
N LYS A 596 -2.42 20.00 13.73
CA LYS A 596 -3.58 20.39 14.55
C LYS A 596 -4.87 19.73 14.10
N ALA A 597 -5.12 19.66 12.79
CA ALA A 597 -6.34 19.04 12.27
C ALA A 597 -6.42 17.55 12.65
N GLN A 598 -5.32 16.81 12.50
CA GLN A 598 -5.26 15.38 12.84
C GLN A 598 -5.18 15.11 14.35
N GLY A 599 -4.60 16.01 15.16
CA GLY A 599 -4.43 15.79 16.60
C GLY A 599 -3.52 14.62 16.98
N LEU A 600 -2.73 14.12 16.02
CA LEU A 600 -1.71 13.08 16.23
C LEU A 600 -0.35 13.74 16.44
N THR A 601 0.46 13.13 17.29
CA THR A 601 1.83 13.60 17.55
C THR A 601 2.70 13.52 16.30
N GLY A 602 3.64 14.45 16.17
CA GLY A 602 4.57 14.47 15.04
C GLY A 602 5.98 14.89 15.45
N SER A 603 6.88 14.92 14.47
CA SER A 603 8.18 15.53 14.67
C SER A 603 8.69 16.28 13.44
N MET A 604 9.53 17.26 13.71
CA MET A 604 10.21 18.05 12.70
C MET A 604 11.71 18.03 12.94
N VAL A 605 12.48 17.82 11.88
CA VAL A 605 13.94 17.88 11.90
C VAL A 605 14.42 18.92 10.88
N ILE A 606 15.17 19.91 11.34
CA ILE A 606 15.79 20.92 10.48
C ILE A 606 17.29 20.65 10.37
N THR A 607 17.81 20.47 9.16
CA THR A 607 19.26 20.38 8.93
C THR A 607 19.88 21.78 9.05
N THR A 608 20.61 21.99 10.14
CA THR A 608 21.32 23.23 10.45
C THR A 608 22.78 23.12 9.98
N SER A 609 23.76 23.44 10.82
CA SER A 609 25.18 23.22 10.55
C SER A 609 26.00 23.50 11.82
N VAL A 610 27.16 22.86 11.98
CA VAL A 610 28.13 23.25 13.02
C VAL A 610 28.59 24.71 12.90
N ASN A 611 28.54 25.27 11.70
CA ASN A 611 28.83 26.69 11.45
C ASN A 611 27.86 27.65 12.16
N ALA A 612 26.72 27.15 12.65
CA ALA A 612 25.82 27.92 13.49
C ALA A 612 26.46 28.36 14.83
N VAL A 613 27.51 27.66 15.27
CA VAL A 613 28.25 27.98 16.51
C VAL A 613 29.76 28.12 16.30
N VAL A 614 30.25 27.79 15.10
CA VAL A 614 31.65 27.97 14.71
C VAL A 614 31.75 28.99 13.59
N ALA A 615 32.23 30.19 13.90
CA ALA A 615 32.48 31.23 12.91
C ALA A 615 33.72 30.90 12.06
N LYS A 616 33.59 31.02 10.73
CA LYS A 616 34.72 30.83 9.79
C LYS A 616 34.84 32.03 8.84
N ALA A 617 36.07 32.32 8.42
CA ALA A 617 36.31 33.34 7.40
C ALA A 617 35.70 32.89 6.06
N GLY A 618 34.93 33.79 5.42
CA GLY A 618 34.29 33.54 4.11
C GLY A 618 32.94 32.83 4.16
N SER A 619 32.31 32.69 5.33
CA SER A 619 30.97 32.07 5.50
C SER A 619 29.99 32.95 6.27
N LEU A 620 30.23 34.26 6.38
CA LEU A 620 29.47 35.21 7.22
C LEU A 620 27.94 35.05 7.11
N ALA A 621 27.39 35.12 5.90
CA ALA A 621 25.95 34.99 5.68
C ALA A 621 25.42 33.58 6.01
N TYR A 622 26.18 32.54 5.67
CA TYR A 622 25.82 31.16 5.95
C TYR A 622 25.77 30.89 7.46
N ASP A 623 26.85 31.22 8.17
CA ASP A 623 27.02 30.99 9.60
C ASP A 623 25.93 31.71 10.39
N THR A 624 25.68 32.99 10.07
CA THR A 624 24.62 33.78 10.70
C THR A 624 23.24 33.19 10.43
N SER A 625 22.94 32.79 9.18
CA SER A 625 21.65 32.17 8.85
C SER A 625 21.44 30.83 9.55
N LYS A 626 22.49 30.01 9.73
CA LYS A 626 22.41 28.73 10.43
C LYS A 626 22.35 28.90 11.95
N ALA A 627 22.95 29.95 12.52
CA ALA A 627 22.73 30.36 13.90
C ALA A 627 21.25 30.74 14.14
N ALA A 628 20.67 31.52 13.23
CA ALA A 628 19.23 31.84 13.27
C ALA A 628 18.37 30.57 13.13
N ALA A 629 18.72 29.63 12.24
CA ALA A 629 18.02 28.35 12.12
C ALA A 629 18.09 27.50 13.40
N ASN A 630 19.23 27.48 14.11
CA ASN A 630 19.34 26.83 15.42
C ASN A 630 18.40 27.44 16.46
N HIS A 631 18.22 28.77 16.45
CA HIS A 631 17.27 29.41 17.36
C HIS A 631 15.82 29.15 16.92
N LEU A 632 15.54 29.15 15.61
CA LEU A 632 14.23 28.78 15.06
C LEU A 632 13.79 27.38 15.51
N VAL A 633 14.68 26.38 15.54
CA VAL A 633 14.38 25.04 16.08
C VAL A 633 13.82 25.11 17.51
N ARG A 634 14.41 25.95 18.36
CA ARG A 634 13.99 26.11 19.77
C ARG A 634 12.65 26.81 19.87
N GLU A 635 12.46 27.88 19.11
CA GLU A 635 11.19 28.62 19.07
C GLU A 635 10.04 27.74 18.56
N LEU A 636 10.26 26.96 17.50
CA LEU A 636 9.27 26.02 16.99
C LEU A 636 8.98 24.87 17.97
N ALA A 637 9.99 24.39 18.70
CA ALA A 637 9.79 23.38 19.74
C ALA A 637 8.89 23.88 20.87
N VAL A 638 9.05 25.14 21.27
CA VAL A 638 8.17 25.79 22.27
C VAL A 638 6.78 26.02 21.69
N ALA A 639 6.69 26.49 20.45
CA ALA A 639 5.42 26.84 19.82
C ALA A 639 4.52 25.63 19.50
N PHE A 640 5.11 24.50 19.13
CA PHE A 640 4.35 23.31 18.69
C PHE A 640 4.24 22.22 19.76
N GLY A 641 5.02 22.29 20.83
CA GLY A 641 4.85 21.44 22.00
C GLY A 641 3.47 21.67 22.64
N PRO A 642 2.79 20.61 23.15
CA PRO A 642 3.26 19.23 23.28
C PRO A 642 3.01 18.36 22.05
N LEU A 643 2.37 18.88 21.00
CA LEU A 643 1.89 18.06 19.87
C LEU A 643 3.04 17.61 18.95
N VAL A 644 4.01 18.48 18.69
CA VAL A 644 5.11 18.20 17.76
C VAL A 644 6.45 18.47 18.44
N ARG A 645 7.39 17.54 18.27
CA ARG A 645 8.79 17.73 18.67
C ARG A 645 9.57 18.37 17.53
N VAL A 646 10.40 19.37 17.81
CA VAL A 646 11.23 20.02 16.79
C VAL A 646 12.68 19.96 17.22
N ASN A 647 13.53 19.34 16.41
CA ASN A 647 14.96 19.23 16.68
C ASN A 647 15.77 19.61 15.43
N GLY A 648 17.07 19.79 15.60
CA GLY A 648 17.99 20.03 14.50
C GLY A 648 19.09 18.98 14.44
N VAL A 649 19.57 18.71 13.23
CA VAL A 649 20.84 18.01 13.02
C VAL A 649 21.81 19.02 12.43
N ALA A 650 23.02 19.09 12.97
CA ALA A 650 24.06 20.01 12.56
C ALA A 650 25.23 19.23 11.92
N PRO A 651 25.22 19.05 10.59
CA PRO A 651 26.34 18.45 9.88
C PRO A 651 27.56 19.37 9.90
N ALA A 652 28.73 18.75 9.83
CA ALA A 652 29.94 19.40 9.33
C ALA A 652 30.14 19.11 7.83
N THR A 653 31.38 18.96 7.40
CA THR A 653 31.71 18.80 5.99
C THR A 653 31.35 17.39 5.50
N VAL A 654 30.19 17.27 4.86
CA VAL A 654 29.77 16.05 4.13
C VAL A 654 30.07 16.24 2.66
N VAL A 655 31.12 15.59 2.17
CA VAL A 655 31.60 15.71 0.78
C VAL A 655 30.92 14.68 -0.12
N GLU A 656 30.70 13.47 0.39
CA GLU A 656 30.03 12.37 -0.29
C GLU A 656 28.64 12.78 -0.80
N GLY A 657 28.39 12.58 -2.11
CA GLY A 657 27.07 12.81 -2.73
C GLY A 657 26.50 14.24 -2.62
N SER A 658 27.27 15.21 -2.10
CA SER A 658 26.81 16.56 -1.83
C SER A 658 26.86 17.45 -3.06
N SER A 659 25.74 18.12 -3.36
CA SER A 659 25.66 19.16 -4.40
C SER A 659 26.49 20.39 -4.06
N MET A 660 26.85 20.58 -2.78
CA MET A 660 27.74 21.66 -2.36
C MET A 660 29.21 21.42 -2.74
N PHE A 661 29.60 20.18 -3.09
CA PHE A 661 30.96 19.82 -3.50
C PHE A 661 30.99 19.31 -4.95
N PRO A 662 30.66 20.15 -5.96
CA PRO A 662 30.87 19.79 -7.35
C PRO A 662 32.38 19.61 -7.64
N ARG A 663 32.71 18.91 -8.73
CA ARG A 663 34.10 18.55 -9.07
C ARG A 663 35.05 19.74 -8.97
N ASP A 664 34.68 20.87 -9.59
CA ASP A 664 35.54 22.07 -9.61
C ASP A 664 35.82 22.63 -8.22
N ARG A 665 34.83 22.59 -7.32
CA ARG A 665 35.02 23.00 -5.91
C ARG A 665 35.89 22.01 -5.15
N VAL A 666 35.76 20.71 -5.43
CA VAL A 666 36.61 19.66 -4.82
C VAL A 666 38.06 19.89 -5.24
N ILE A 667 38.32 20.05 -6.55
CA ILE A 667 39.64 20.36 -7.10
C ILE A 667 40.20 21.64 -6.49
N ALA A 668 39.43 22.73 -6.47
CA ALA A 668 39.85 23.99 -5.85
C ALA A 668 40.16 23.84 -4.35
N SER A 669 39.43 22.98 -3.64
CA SER A 669 39.69 22.68 -2.22
C SER A 669 40.97 21.87 -2.04
N LEU A 670 41.18 20.83 -2.85
CA LEU A 670 42.40 20.02 -2.83
C LEU A 670 43.64 20.90 -3.10
N ALA A 671 43.56 21.77 -4.11
CA ALA A 671 44.60 22.76 -4.42
C ALA A 671 44.85 23.74 -3.26
N LYS A 672 43.76 24.29 -2.67
CA LYS A 672 43.85 25.20 -1.51
C LYS A 672 44.55 24.56 -0.31
N TYR A 673 44.29 23.29 -0.05
CA TYR A 673 44.90 22.55 1.06
C TYR A 673 46.21 21.85 0.68
N LYS A 674 46.70 22.02 -0.55
CA LYS A 674 47.94 21.42 -1.07
C LYS A 674 47.94 19.89 -0.94
N LEU A 675 46.78 19.27 -1.15
CA LEU A 675 46.63 17.82 -1.20
C LEU A 675 47.00 17.33 -2.61
N SER A 676 47.71 16.20 -2.69
CA SER A 676 48.06 15.61 -4.00
C SER A 676 46.81 15.06 -4.68
N TYR A 677 46.62 15.37 -5.96
CA TYR A 677 45.56 14.80 -6.79
C TYR A 677 45.94 14.84 -8.27
N ASP A 678 45.30 13.98 -9.05
CA ASP A 678 45.37 13.98 -10.51
C ASP A 678 43.99 14.34 -11.09
N GLU A 679 43.96 15.30 -12.02
CA GLU A 679 42.71 15.77 -12.63
C GLU A 679 42.01 14.72 -13.51
N SER A 680 42.66 13.61 -13.84
CA SER A 680 42.04 12.46 -14.50
C SER A 680 41.29 11.54 -13.53
N GLU A 681 41.49 11.68 -12.21
CA GLU A 681 40.80 10.86 -11.22
C GLU A 681 39.30 11.09 -11.21
N SER A 682 38.55 10.04 -10.86
CA SER A 682 37.10 10.14 -10.74
C SER A 682 36.71 11.17 -9.68
N THR A 683 35.57 11.85 -9.87
CA THR A 683 35.07 12.82 -8.87
C THR A 683 34.82 12.15 -7.51
N ALA A 684 34.48 10.85 -7.49
CA ALA A 684 34.32 10.10 -6.25
C ALA A 684 35.65 9.97 -5.49
N THR A 685 36.73 9.57 -6.17
CA THR A 685 38.07 9.46 -5.59
C THR A 685 38.58 10.80 -5.04
N LEU A 686 38.38 11.89 -5.80
CA LEU A 686 38.76 13.23 -5.34
C LEU A 686 37.97 13.66 -4.09
N ARG A 687 36.68 13.31 -4.02
CA ARG A 687 35.83 13.59 -2.87
C ARG A 687 36.23 12.77 -1.65
N GLU A 688 36.58 11.50 -1.83
CA GLU A 688 37.06 10.61 -0.77
C GLU A 688 38.33 11.19 -0.12
N ARG A 689 39.34 11.55 -0.93
CA ARG A 689 40.57 12.16 -0.44
C ARG A 689 40.31 13.46 0.33
N LEU A 690 39.42 14.31 -0.18
CA LEU A 690 39.03 15.53 0.52
C LEU A 690 38.32 15.23 1.86
N SER A 691 37.53 14.15 1.91
CA SER A 691 36.82 13.71 3.12
C SER A 691 37.78 13.22 4.18
N GLU A 692 38.78 12.42 3.81
CA GLU A 692 39.84 11.93 4.71
C GLU A 692 40.61 13.10 5.32
N PHE A 693 41.00 14.08 4.51
CA PHE A 693 41.66 15.29 5.02
C PHE A 693 40.81 16.04 6.05
N TYR A 694 39.50 16.18 5.82
CA TYR A 694 38.63 16.79 6.81
C TYR A 694 38.49 15.92 8.07
N ALA A 695 38.47 14.59 7.94
CA ALA A 695 38.37 13.67 9.06
C ALA A 695 39.55 13.81 10.03
N GLU A 696 40.79 13.95 9.54
CA GLU A 696 42.01 14.12 10.36
C GLU A 696 41.93 15.32 11.33
N ARG A 697 41.06 16.29 11.03
CA ARG A 697 40.89 17.53 11.81
C ARG A 697 39.78 17.43 12.86
N THR A 698 39.18 16.26 12.99
CA THR A 698 38.11 15.95 13.95
C THR A 698 38.62 14.94 14.99
N LEU A 699 37.95 14.84 16.14
CA LEU A 699 38.40 13.96 17.23
C LEU A 699 38.23 12.48 16.92
N THR A 700 37.18 12.09 16.18
CA THR A 700 36.96 10.69 15.81
C THR A 700 37.89 10.21 14.71
N ARG A 701 38.45 11.13 13.92
CA ARG A 701 39.27 10.83 12.73
C ARG A 701 38.57 9.92 11.71
N LEU A 702 37.23 9.97 11.68
CA LEU A 702 36.41 9.24 10.72
C LEU A 702 35.77 10.23 9.74
N PRO A 703 35.74 9.91 8.43
CA PRO A 703 34.95 10.68 7.47
C PRO A 703 33.48 10.70 7.87
N ILE A 704 32.85 11.87 7.72
CA ILE A 704 31.42 12.03 7.97
C ILE A 704 30.67 11.71 6.68
N THR A 705 29.84 10.68 6.73
CA THR A 705 29.11 10.16 5.56
C THR A 705 27.69 10.68 5.50
N LEU A 706 27.00 10.44 4.37
CA LEU A 706 25.56 10.67 4.27
C LEU A 706 24.77 9.78 5.25
N ASP A 707 25.21 8.54 5.43
CA ASP A 707 24.55 7.56 6.31
C ASP A 707 24.60 7.98 7.79
N ASP A 708 25.69 8.61 8.24
CA ASP A 708 25.78 9.16 9.61
C ASP A 708 24.72 10.23 9.86
N GLN A 709 24.51 11.12 8.89
CA GLN A 709 23.48 12.17 8.98
C GLN A 709 22.07 11.56 8.95
N VAL A 710 21.85 10.60 8.06
CA VAL A 710 20.57 9.89 7.93
C VAL A 710 20.23 9.17 9.24
N LYS A 711 21.17 8.44 9.84
CA LYS A 711 20.97 7.74 11.12
C LYS A 711 20.58 8.69 12.25
N ALA A 712 21.23 9.85 12.34
CA ALA A 712 20.89 10.86 13.34
C ALA A 712 19.49 11.44 13.13
N ILE A 713 19.13 11.76 11.88
CA ILE A 713 17.79 12.26 11.52
C ILE A 713 16.72 11.21 11.83
N VAL A 714 16.92 9.95 11.41
CA VAL A 714 15.98 8.85 11.64
C VAL A 714 15.70 8.66 13.13
N SER A 715 16.74 8.69 13.97
CA SER A 715 16.60 8.54 15.43
C SER A 715 15.73 9.64 16.06
N LEU A 716 15.68 10.83 15.44
CA LEU A 716 14.86 11.95 15.93
C LEU A 716 13.37 11.80 15.55
N VAL A 717 13.05 10.97 14.54
CA VAL A 717 11.68 10.79 14.03
C VAL A 717 11.08 9.39 14.34
N ASP A 718 11.90 8.36 14.54
CA ASP A 718 11.47 6.97 14.78
C ASP A 718 11.01 6.64 16.21
N GLY A 719 10.97 7.67 17.08
CA GLY A 719 10.58 7.53 18.48
C GLY A 719 11.73 7.21 19.44
N THR A 720 12.95 6.98 18.96
CA THR A 720 14.14 6.80 19.83
C THR A 720 14.32 8.00 20.75
N PHE A 721 14.18 9.22 20.21
CA PHE A 721 14.23 10.47 20.96
C PHE A 721 12.85 11.04 21.30
N ARG A 722 11.88 10.20 21.71
CA ARG A 722 10.50 10.64 22.02
C ARG A 722 10.37 11.70 23.11
N ASN A 723 11.35 11.83 24.01
CA ASN A 723 11.35 12.83 25.08
C ASN A 723 12.30 14.03 24.81
N THR A 724 12.72 14.21 23.55
CA THR A 724 13.67 15.25 23.16
C THR A 724 13.05 16.23 22.16
N THR A 725 13.10 17.51 22.49
CA THR A 725 12.68 18.63 21.63
C THR A 725 13.57 19.86 21.90
N GLY A 726 13.70 20.75 20.93
CA GLY A 726 14.51 21.97 20.99
C GLY A 726 16.02 21.73 20.96
N GLN A 727 16.47 20.51 20.65
CA GLN A 727 17.89 20.13 20.68
C GLN A 727 18.52 20.16 19.30
N ILE A 728 19.83 20.41 19.27
CA ILE A 728 20.66 20.33 18.06
C ILE A 728 21.66 19.18 18.25
N VAL A 729 21.60 18.18 17.38
CA VAL A 729 22.52 17.04 17.38
C VAL A 729 23.63 17.31 16.38
N ASN A 730 24.86 17.45 16.87
CA ASN A 730 26.03 17.58 16.00
C ASN A 730 26.44 16.21 15.46
N VAL A 731 26.64 16.11 14.15
CA VAL A 731 27.22 14.93 13.48
C VAL A 731 28.43 15.42 12.69
N ASP A 732 29.54 15.61 13.41
CA ASP A 732 30.64 16.49 13.00
C ASP A 732 32.06 15.93 13.25
N GLY A 733 32.15 14.67 13.67
CA GLY A 733 33.42 14.03 14.05
C GLY A 733 33.98 14.53 15.40
N GLY A 734 33.20 15.30 16.16
CA GLY A 734 33.61 15.90 17.43
C GLY A 734 34.49 17.11 17.22
N GLN A 735 34.02 18.17 16.53
CA GLN A 735 34.80 19.40 16.39
C GLN A 735 34.79 20.19 17.70
N PRO A 736 35.94 20.37 18.40
CA PRO A 736 35.95 21.04 19.70
C PRO A 736 35.34 22.45 19.70
N PRO A 737 35.53 23.30 18.67
CA PRO A 737 34.88 24.61 18.61
C PRO A 737 33.34 24.54 18.55
N ALA A 738 32.75 23.42 18.15
CA ALA A 738 31.31 23.24 18.02
C ALA A 738 30.64 22.70 19.30
N PHE A 739 31.41 22.46 20.37
CA PHE A 739 30.88 21.94 21.63
C PHE A 739 30.00 23.00 22.30
N LEU A 740 28.69 22.73 22.34
CA LEU A 740 27.71 23.53 23.06
C LEU A 740 27.94 23.35 24.56
N ARG A 741 27.92 24.45 25.31
CA ARG A 741 28.09 24.47 26.78
C ARG A 741 26.85 25.01 27.46
#